data_AF-A0AAU9WL14-F1
#
_entry.id   AF-A0AAU9WL14-F1
#
_cell.length_a   1.000
_cell.length_b   1.000
_cell.length_c   1.000
_cell.angle_alpha   90.00
_cell.angle_beta   90.00
_cell.angle_gamma   90.00
#
_symmetry.space_group_name_H-M   'P 1'
#
loop_
_entity.id
_entity.type
_entity.pdbx_description
1 polymer ?
#
loop_
_entity_poly.entity_id
_entity_poly.type
_entity_poly.pdbx_seq_one_letter_code
_entity_poly.pdbx_strand_id
1 'polypeptide(L)'
;KLAEHYKRTATVPTSVWSKKCAVNIHEIYTRLSLVKEEQTPAGSSRAGLNHYTDVLTEKKNGLPSNRILVQGETGIGKSTFVKKLAMDWAELDENRLTDEQRAILKKFELAVIIDLKKVSKYQNLRDIISASHIFADEDSAMKDGNKLRNCYVLITTRISKADELKEFKDVHAEITGFSKEDIYSFMVRMLGDETQANALQGHLFKRNVYDLAKVPLLLLFFCTLWKEGSPQSFPDSKTKLYVAIVQYVLDHNESKCSPANFRKVEDFKEILAEIGKVALEFLIKDDHVFEYDQLSHAIRICEESRIIGLLQVSEYSENLRPAGMVSFIHKSIQEFLAAWFITYRCVPEGNLSEINDRTRTLDDCRSLENVFQFVCGLSDDGAVKVFEHLKSIRISDPELDLSKTILCDITWKRQCFITLVNNLFGQVQSKTEFLRHYFSCTDGIIFVQGGSVREIIPERRNLNGITLNGVVWGGYMSLDSAKLNEMYESIEFLDCLHVPLRMTENSGEIGEFLRKFHAVKCAARFLKCGFTCILHYRNGQAFFYITRLNLCCDDHVGVLYDMCTTSTPSHSTSSSTKEFCMKFLSFVNISVPVKEQTVKCLVTIFRDCKNLKNISLSHVTKSTCELLEYLPIPRTCGVKFFDSTAFPLFSKSLPTSADVMKLAGLLPQINNLISLHLNLNDCCAEAVTKLVFSITHKTLQTLKLRGIALTPDSAAALDRSVSEMSSLYELLIIG
;
A
#
# COMPACT_ATOMS: atom_id res chain seq x y z
N LYS A 1 -32.14 13.34 -28.03
CA LYS A 1 -32.80 13.33 -26.69
C LYS A 1 -31.86 12.90 -25.56
N LEU A 2 -31.58 11.60 -25.34
CA LEU A 2 -30.70 11.13 -24.24
C LEU A 2 -29.30 11.77 -24.28
N ALA A 3 -28.65 11.72 -25.44
CA ALA A 3 -27.33 12.33 -25.63
C ALA A 3 -27.33 13.84 -25.35
N GLU A 4 -28.36 14.57 -25.79
CA GLU A 4 -28.51 16.01 -25.49
C GLU A 4 -28.76 16.27 -24.00
N HIS A 5 -29.55 15.41 -23.35
CA HIS A 5 -29.78 15.48 -21.91
C HIS A 5 -28.47 15.33 -21.13
N TYR A 6 -27.64 14.34 -21.48
CA TYR A 6 -26.35 14.14 -20.82
C TYR A 6 -25.38 15.30 -21.10
N LYS A 7 -25.30 15.79 -22.35
CA LYS A 7 -24.54 17.01 -22.68
C LYS A 7 -24.96 18.22 -21.84
N ARG A 8 -26.27 18.41 -21.62
CA ARG A 8 -26.81 19.54 -20.82
C ARG A 8 -26.59 19.38 -19.31
N THR A 9 -26.58 18.14 -18.81
CA THR A 9 -26.51 17.83 -17.37
C THR A 9 -25.11 17.38 -16.91
N ALA A 10 -24.11 17.50 -17.79
CA ALA A 10 -22.72 17.12 -17.59
C ALA A 10 -21.96 18.08 -16.65
N THR A 11 -22.55 18.40 -15.51
CA THR A 11 -21.92 19.23 -14.49
C THR A 11 -21.64 18.44 -13.21
N VAL A 12 -20.51 18.78 -12.58
CA VAL A 12 -20.05 18.18 -11.34
C VAL A 12 -19.75 19.31 -10.34
N PRO A 13 -20.17 19.19 -9.07
CA PRO A 13 -19.84 20.17 -8.04
C PRO A 13 -18.31 20.26 -7.84
N THR A 14 -17.78 21.49 -7.78
CA THR A 14 -16.38 21.78 -7.38
C THR A 14 -16.27 22.14 -5.91
N SER A 15 -17.40 22.20 -5.21
CA SER A 15 -17.48 22.25 -3.76
C SER A 15 -18.24 21.01 -3.32
N VAL A 16 -17.82 20.47 -2.19
CA VAL A 16 -18.40 19.24 -1.65
C VAL A 16 -19.92 19.40 -1.47
N TRP A 17 -20.37 20.54 -0.93
CA TRP A 17 -21.75 20.76 -0.48
C TRP A 17 -22.55 21.83 -1.23
N SER A 18 -21.99 22.41 -2.30
CA SER A 18 -22.68 23.42 -3.11
C SER A 18 -22.84 22.99 -4.56
N LYS A 19 -24.09 22.87 -5.00
CA LYS A 19 -24.45 22.79 -6.44
C LYS A 19 -24.31 24.14 -7.16
N LYS A 20 -24.11 25.24 -6.42
CA LYS A 20 -24.00 26.59 -7.00
C LYS A 20 -22.67 26.79 -7.74
N CYS A 21 -21.64 26.05 -7.36
CA CYS A 21 -20.35 26.00 -8.04
C CYS A 21 -20.21 24.64 -8.72
N ALA A 22 -20.95 24.43 -9.81
CA ALA A 22 -20.82 23.25 -10.65
C ALA A 22 -20.17 23.66 -11.96
N VAL A 23 -19.15 22.91 -12.37
CA VAL A 23 -18.45 23.13 -13.65
C VAL A 23 -18.74 21.98 -14.60
N ASN A 24 -18.44 22.17 -15.88
CA ASN A 24 -18.55 21.09 -16.84
C ASN A 24 -17.64 19.93 -16.41
N ILE A 25 -18.14 18.69 -16.53
CA ILE A 25 -17.41 17.49 -16.13
C ILE A 25 -16.02 17.42 -16.78
N HIS A 26 -15.87 17.90 -18.01
CA HIS A 26 -14.59 17.87 -18.72
C HIS A 26 -13.52 18.78 -18.14
N GLU A 27 -13.90 19.83 -17.40
CA GLU A 27 -12.96 20.75 -16.77
C GLU A 27 -12.27 20.11 -15.55
N ILE A 28 -12.94 19.18 -14.88
CA ILE A 28 -12.48 18.62 -13.60
C ILE A 28 -12.36 17.10 -13.57
N TYR A 29 -12.89 16.40 -14.58
CA TYR A 29 -12.82 14.95 -14.62
C TYR A 29 -11.37 14.50 -14.71
N THR A 30 -10.95 13.74 -13.72
CA THR A 30 -9.70 12.99 -13.73
C THR A 30 -10.03 11.52 -13.87
N ARG A 31 -9.21 10.81 -14.64
CA ARG A 31 -9.37 9.39 -14.86
C ARG A 31 -9.30 8.64 -13.52
N LEU A 32 -10.18 7.67 -13.37
CA LEU A 32 -10.16 6.73 -12.25
C LEU A 32 -9.43 5.45 -12.66
N SER A 33 -8.64 4.92 -11.73
CA SER A 33 -8.05 3.58 -11.84
C SER A 33 -9.11 2.54 -11.49
N LEU A 34 -9.22 1.53 -12.34
CA LEU A 34 -10.13 0.40 -12.15
C LEU A 34 -9.32 -0.90 -12.20
N VAL A 35 -9.72 -1.84 -11.36
CA VAL A 35 -9.18 -3.20 -11.33
C VAL A 35 -10.31 -4.18 -11.60
N LYS A 36 -10.14 -5.05 -12.60
CA LYS A 36 -11.09 -6.10 -12.96
C LYS A 36 -10.68 -7.41 -12.29
N GLU A 37 -11.66 -8.12 -11.73
CA GLU A 37 -11.45 -9.47 -11.22
C GLU A 37 -11.66 -10.47 -12.36
N GLU A 38 -10.64 -11.29 -12.62
CA GLU A 38 -10.66 -12.36 -13.59
C GLU A 38 -10.56 -13.71 -12.87
N GLN A 39 -11.49 -14.61 -13.18
CA GLN A 39 -11.43 -16.00 -12.74
C GLN A 39 -10.37 -16.73 -13.58
N THR A 40 -9.31 -17.21 -12.94
CA THR A 40 -8.29 -18.06 -13.57
C THR A 40 -8.37 -19.48 -13.01
N PRO A 41 -7.83 -20.50 -13.70
CA PRO A 41 -7.76 -21.86 -13.17
C PRO A 41 -7.04 -21.98 -11.81
N ALA A 42 -6.22 -20.99 -11.44
CA ALA A 42 -5.47 -20.92 -10.18
C ALA A 42 -6.14 -20.07 -9.08
N GLY A 43 -7.36 -19.55 -9.31
CA GLY A 43 -8.08 -18.65 -8.39
C GLY A 43 -8.45 -17.31 -9.04
N SER A 44 -8.93 -16.34 -8.25
CA SER A 44 -9.23 -15.00 -8.77
C SER A 44 -7.98 -14.12 -8.86
N SER A 45 -7.71 -13.57 -10.04
CA SER A 45 -6.66 -12.60 -10.28
C SER A 45 -7.25 -11.19 -10.45
N ARG A 46 -6.55 -10.18 -9.95
CA ARG A 46 -6.93 -8.77 -10.08
C ARG A 46 -6.02 -8.08 -11.08
N ALA A 47 -6.57 -7.59 -12.19
CA ALA A 47 -5.82 -6.91 -13.24
C ALA A 47 -6.26 -5.45 -13.38
N GLY A 48 -5.30 -4.52 -13.43
CA GLY A 48 -5.58 -3.11 -13.70
C GLY A 48 -6.06 -2.88 -15.13
N LEU A 49 -7.02 -1.97 -15.31
CA LEU A 49 -7.57 -1.64 -16.63
C LEU A 49 -6.87 -0.44 -17.27
N ASN A 50 -6.65 -0.53 -18.58
CA ASN A 50 -6.07 0.53 -19.39
C ASN A 50 -7.08 1.63 -19.71
N HIS A 51 -8.37 1.32 -19.75
CA HIS A 51 -9.44 2.30 -19.81
C HIS A 51 -10.71 1.73 -19.18
N TYR A 52 -11.63 2.60 -18.73
CA TYR A 52 -12.85 2.11 -18.08
C TYR A 52 -13.78 1.36 -19.06
N THR A 53 -13.67 1.62 -20.37
CA THR A 53 -14.44 0.92 -21.41
C THR A 53 -14.12 -0.56 -21.47
N ASP A 54 -12.96 -0.97 -20.96
CA ASP A 54 -12.54 -2.37 -20.91
C ASP A 54 -13.46 -3.21 -20.00
N VAL A 55 -14.17 -2.56 -19.08
CA VAL A 55 -15.22 -3.20 -18.27
C VAL A 55 -16.40 -3.65 -19.14
N LEU A 56 -16.67 -2.98 -20.26
CA LEU A 56 -17.76 -3.25 -21.18
C LEU A 56 -17.39 -4.30 -22.25
N THR A 57 -16.15 -4.80 -22.24
CA THR A 57 -15.67 -5.79 -23.22
C THR A 57 -16.12 -7.20 -22.87
N GLU A 58 -16.38 -8.01 -23.91
CA GLU A 58 -16.78 -9.41 -23.78
C GLU A 58 -15.64 -10.28 -23.22
N LYS A 59 -15.99 -11.39 -22.55
CA LYS A 59 -14.99 -12.37 -22.10
C LYS A 59 -14.33 -13.04 -23.31
N LYS A 60 -13.07 -13.47 -23.14
CA LYS A 60 -12.29 -14.21 -24.16
C LYS A 60 -13.01 -15.45 -24.73
N ASN A 61 -14.03 -15.97 -24.03
CA ASN A 61 -14.78 -17.17 -24.43
C ASN A 61 -16.03 -16.85 -25.28
N GLY A 62 -16.24 -15.59 -25.69
CA GLY A 62 -17.34 -15.20 -26.58
C GLY A 62 -18.74 -15.17 -25.95
N LEU A 63 -18.86 -15.36 -24.62
CA LEU A 63 -20.13 -15.19 -23.92
C LEU A 63 -20.40 -13.69 -23.62
N PRO A 64 -21.62 -13.18 -23.92
CA PRO A 64 -21.99 -11.82 -23.59
C PRO A 64 -21.96 -11.61 -22.08
N SER A 65 -21.31 -10.54 -21.64
CA SER A 65 -21.15 -10.20 -20.22
C SER A 65 -22.01 -8.99 -19.91
N ASN A 66 -23.31 -9.24 -19.72
CA ASN A 66 -24.35 -8.21 -19.69
C ASN A 66 -24.58 -7.66 -18.27
N ARG A 67 -24.05 -8.30 -17.23
CA ARG A 67 -24.19 -7.87 -15.83
C ARG A 67 -22.83 -7.45 -15.28
N ILE A 68 -22.66 -6.14 -15.12
CA ILE A 68 -21.40 -5.54 -14.72
C ILE A 68 -21.58 -4.96 -13.32
N LEU A 69 -20.79 -5.44 -12.37
CA LEU A 69 -20.74 -4.91 -11.01
C LEU A 69 -19.46 -4.09 -10.83
N VAL A 70 -19.61 -2.80 -10.55
CA VAL A 70 -18.50 -1.89 -10.23
C VAL A 70 -18.61 -1.45 -8.77
N GLN A 71 -17.69 -1.90 -7.93
CA GLN A 71 -17.65 -1.51 -6.53
C GLN A 71 -16.62 -0.41 -6.27
N GLY A 72 -16.69 0.20 -5.08
CA GLY A 72 -15.64 1.09 -4.59
C GLY A 72 -16.06 1.80 -3.31
N GLU A 73 -15.11 2.42 -2.62
CA GLU A 73 -15.36 3.14 -1.37
C GLU A 73 -16.28 4.36 -1.55
N THR A 74 -16.88 4.83 -0.46
CA THR A 74 -17.65 6.10 -0.50
C THR A 74 -16.72 7.25 -0.92
N GLY A 75 -17.22 8.24 -1.66
CA GLY A 75 -16.37 9.36 -2.14
C GLY A 75 -15.36 9.03 -3.25
N ILE A 76 -15.18 7.76 -3.63
CA ILE A 76 -14.21 7.33 -4.66
C ILE A 76 -14.56 7.78 -6.10
N GLY A 77 -15.76 8.34 -6.32
CA GLY A 77 -16.18 8.86 -7.62
C GLY A 77 -17.10 7.95 -8.45
N LYS A 78 -17.74 6.92 -7.87
CA LYS A 78 -18.68 6.02 -8.58
C LYS A 78 -19.76 6.75 -9.40
N SER A 79 -20.43 7.74 -8.81
CA SER A 79 -21.47 8.51 -9.53
C SER A 79 -20.88 9.40 -10.63
N THR A 80 -19.69 9.96 -10.41
CA THR A 80 -18.95 10.74 -11.41
C THR A 80 -18.50 9.86 -12.56
N PHE A 81 -18.09 8.62 -12.28
CA PHE A 81 -17.75 7.61 -13.28
C PHE A 81 -18.94 7.30 -14.21
N VAL A 82 -20.13 7.02 -13.65
CA VAL A 82 -21.34 6.77 -14.46
C VAL A 82 -21.72 8.00 -15.30
N LYS A 83 -21.63 9.20 -14.73
CA LYS A 83 -21.86 10.45 -15.49
C LYS A 83 -20.87 10.61 -16.64
N LYS A 84 -19.58 10.34 -16.42
CA LYS A 84 -18.56 10.42 -17.46
C LYS A 84 -18.81 9.41 -18.57
N LEU A 85 -19.16 8.17 -18.22
CA LEU A 85 -19.47 7.12 -19.19
C LEU A 85 -20.64 7.51 -20.10
N ALA A 86 -21.71 8.07 -19.55
CA ALA A 86 -22.84 8.56 -20.36
C ALA A 86 -22.49 9.80 -21.20
N MET A 87 -21.62 10.66 -20.70
CA MET A 87 -21.10 11.81 -21.44
C MET A 87 -20.28 11.35 -22.65
N ASP A 88 -19.35 10.41 -22.45
CA ASP A 88 -18.51 9.86 -23.50
C ASP A 88 -19.32 9.10 -24.56
N TRP A 89 -20.37 8.38 -24.14
CA TRP A 89 -21.33 7.77 -25.06
C TRP A 89 -22.11 8.82 -25.88
N ALA A 90 -22.46 9.96 -25.28
CA ALA A 90 -23.23 11.00 -25.94
C ALA A 90 -22.41 11.89 -26.91
N GLU A 91 -21.11 12.07 -26.64
CA GLU A 91 -20.21 12.88 -27.47
C GLU A 91 -19.44 12.06 -28.51
N LEU A 92 -18.94 10.88 -28.13
CA LEU A 92 -18.02 10.08 -28.94
C LEU A 92 -16.83 10.90 -29.48
N ASP A 93 -16.32 11.82 -28.66
CA ASP A 93 -15.27 12.80 -28.98
C ASP A 93 -13.95 12.11 -29.39
N GLU A 94 -13.49 12.39 -30.60
CA GLU A 94 -12.29 11.76 -31.19
C GLU A 94 -10.99 12.20 -30.49
N ASN A 95 -10.99 13.36 -29.83
CA ASN A 95 -9.81 13.86 -29.12
C ASN A 95 -9.63 13.18 -27.75
N ARG A 96 -10.66 12.52 -27.24
CA ARG A 96 -10.68 11.94 -25.88
C ARG A 96 -10.77 10.42 -25.89
N LEU A 97 -11.34 9.83 -26.94
CA LEU A 97 -11.56 8.40 -27.07
C LEU A 97 -10.85 7.87 -28.31
N THR A 98 -10.17 6.73 -28.16
CA THR A 98 -9.60 6.01 -29.31
C THR A 98 -10.70 5.40 -30.17
N ASP A 99 -10.39 5.04 -31.41
CA ASP A 99 -11.34 4.37 -32.32
C ASP A 99 -11.95 3.11 -31.71
N GLU A 100 -11.13 2.32 -31.02
CA GLU A 100 -11.57 1.11 -30.31
C GLU A 100 -12.56 1.43 -29.19
N GLN A 101 -12.28 2.45 -28.37
CA GLN A 101 -13.17 2.87 -27.28
C GLN A 101 -14.51 3.40 -27.82
N ARG A 102 -14.46 4.17 -28.91
CA ARG A 102 -15.68 4.66 -29.58
C ARG A 102 -16.48 3.52 -30.18
N ALA A 103 -15.82 2.52 -30.76
CA ALA A 103 -16.49 1.33 -31.28
C ALA A 103 -17.21 0.55 -30.17
N ILE A 104 -16.63 0.42 -28.98
CA ILE A 104 -17.27 -0.19 -27.81
C ILE A 104 -18.54 0.57 -27.42
N LEU A 105 -18.45 1.90 -27.27
CA LEU A 105 -19.60 2.72 -26.86
C LEU A 105 -20.71 2.77 -27.92
N LYS A 106 -20.35 2.73 -29.21
CA LYS A 106 -21.30 2.67 -30.34
C LYS A 106 -22.12 1.37 -30.39
N LYS A 107 -21.71 0.31 -29.69
CA LYS A 107 -22.52 -0.92 -29.55
C LYS A 107 -23.86 -0.67 -28.84
N PHE A 108 -23.95 0.41 -28.05
CA PHE A 108 -25.13 0.74 -27.28
C PHE A 108 -25.97 1.78 -28.01
N GLU A 109 -27.10 1.35 -28.58
CA GLU A 109 -28.06 2.27 -29.22
C GLU A 109 -28.68 3.25 -28.21
N LEU A 110 -28.87 2.80 -26.96
CA LEU A 110 -29.43 3.58 -25.87
C LEU A 110 -28.61 3.37 -24.60
N ALA A 111 -28.29 4.45 -23.90
CA ALA A 111 -27.70 4.45 -22.57
C ALA A 111 -28.61 5.18 -21.59
N VAL A 112 -29.01 4.51 -20.51
CA VAL A 112 -29.95 5.03 -19.51
C VAL A 112 -29.31 5.00 -18.13
N ILE A 113 -29.11 6.19 -17.54
CA ILE A 113 -28.68 6.34 -16.14
C ILE A 113 -29.90 6.32 -15.23
N ILE A 114 -29.88 5.41 -14.26
CA ILE A 114 -30.90 5.31 -13.22
C ILE A 114 -30.27 5.62 -11.86
N ASP A 115 -30.82 6.61 -11.16
CA ASP A 115 -30.45 6.90 -9.77
C ASP A 115 -31.27 5.98 -8.85
N LEU A 116 -30.66 4.88 -8.42
CA LEU A 116 -31.29 3.86 -7.57
C LEU A 116 -31.88 4.44 -6.27
N LYS A 117 -31.35 5.57 -5.76
CA LYS A 117 -31.90 6.23 -4.57
C LYS A 117 -33.28 6.86 -4.81
N LYS A 118 -33.57 7.28 -6.04
CA LYS A 118 -34.84 7.94 -6.40
C LYS A 118 -35.94 6.96 -6.81
N VAL A 119 -35.54 5.76 -7.19
CA VAL A 119 -36.44 4.75 -7.77
C VAL A 119 -36.57 3.51 -6.88
N SER A 120 -35.96 3.50 -5.70
CA SER A 120 -36.00 2.40 -4.72
C SER A 120 -37.43 1.97 -4.35
N LYS A 121 -38.40 2.89 -4.44
CA LYS A 121 -39.82 2.63 -4.18
C LYS A 121 -40.55 1.78 -5.22
N TYR A 122 -39.92 1.53 -6.37
CA TYR A 122 -40.53 0.79 -7.48
C TYR A 122 -39.98 -0.62 -7.53
N GLN A 123 -40.87 -1.62 -7.56
CA GLN A 123 -40.50 -3.04 -7.45
C GLN A 123 -40.05 -3.68 -8.76
N ASN A 124 -40.28 -3.04 -9.90
CA ASN A 124 -39.92 -3.60 -11.19
C ASN A 124 -39.31 -2.55 -12.13
N LEU A 125 -38.49 -3.03 -13.08
CA LEU A 125 -37.73 -2.19 -14.01
C LEU A 125 -38.64 -1.32 -14.89
N ARG A 126 -39.85 -1.78 -15.21
CA ARG A 126 -40.82 -1.02 -15.99
C ARG A 126 -41.27 0.24 -15.24
N ASP A 127 -41.60 0.11 -13.97
CA ASP A 127 -42.03 1.22 -13.12
C ASP A 127 -40.86 2.17 -12.86
N ILE A 128 -39.65 1.65 -12.67
CA ILE A 128 -38.41 2.43 -12.56
C ILE A 128 -38.18 3.29 -13.82
N ILE A 129 -38.26 2.68 -15.01
CA ILE A 129 -38.07 3.38 -16.29
C ILE A 129 -39.16 4.43 -16.49
N SER A 130 -40.41 4.09 -16.18
CA SER A 130 -41.56 5.02 -16.31
C SER A 130 -41.42 6.22 -15.35
N ALA A 131 -40.95 5.98 -14.13
CA ALA A 131 -40.75 7.02 -13.12
C ALA A 131 -39.47 7.84 -13.30
N SER A 132 -38.54 7.39 -14.13
CA SER A 132 -37.29 8.10 -14.39
C SER A 132 -37.47 9.40 -15.18
N HIS A 133 -38.66 9.61 -15.79
CA HIS A 133 -38.98 10.73 -16.71
C HIS A 133 -38.00 10.85 -17.90
N ILE A 134 -37.27 9.77 -18.21
CA ILE A 134 -36.27 9.74 -19.28
C ILE A 134 -36.95 9.58 -20.65
N PHE A 135 -38.14 8.97 -20.69
CA PHE A 135 -38.94 8.68 -21.89
C PHE A 135 -40.30 9.38 -21.79
N ALA A 136 -40.89 9.76 -22.93
CA ALA A 136 -42.24 10.32 -22.94
C ALA A 136 -43.28 9.21 -22.71
N ASP A 137 -44.46 9.53 -22.18
CA ASP A 137 -45.52 8.55 -21.90
C ASP A 137 -45.94 7.70 -23.12
N GLU A 138 -45.70 8.24 -24.32
CA GLU A 138 -46.01 7.67 -25.64
C GLU A 138 -45.00 6.58 -26.10
N ASP A 139 -43.83 6.43 -25.46
CA ASP A 139 -42.81 5.44 -25.83
C ASP A 139 -43.17 4.03 -25.29
N SER A 140 -44.24 3.44 -25.85
CA SER A 140 -44.78 2.13 -25.46
C SER A 140 -43.85 0.94 -25.70
N ALA A 141 -42.82 1.09 -26.55
CA ALA A 141 -41.93 0.02 -26.97
C ALA A 141 -41.01 -0.51 -25.86
N MET A 142 -40.73 0.28 -24.82
CA MET A 142 -39.85 -0.10 -23.71
C MET A 142 -40.60 -0.66 -22.48
N LYS A 143 -41.93 -0.75 -22.56
CA LYS A 143 -42.80 -1.37 -21.55
C LYS A 143 -42.87 -2.91 -21.68
N ASP A 144 -42.25 -3.48 -22.72
CA ASP A 144 -42.11 -4.92 -22.93
C ASP A 144 -40.87 -5.47 -22.21
N GLY A 145 -41.08 -6.11 -21.06
CA GLY A 145 -40.01 -6.66 -20.22
C GLY A 145 -39.16 -7.75 -20.89
N ASN A 146 -39.65 -8.37 -21.98
CA ASN A 146 -38.87 -9.37 -22.72
C ASN A 146 -37.73 -8.75 -23.55
N LYS A 147 -37.88 -7.49 -23.99
CA LYS A 147 -36.82 -6.76 -24.72
C LYS A 147 -35.66 -6.32 -23.82
N LEU A 148 -35.88 -6.23 -22.51
CA LEU A 148 -34.88 -5.79 -21.53
C LEU A 148 -34.00 -6.93 -21.00
N ARG A 149 -34.36 -8.20 -21.26
CA ARG A 149 -33.65 -9.38 -20.74
C ARG A 149 -32.19 -9.45 -21.18
N ASN A 150 -31.87 -8.97 -22.40
CA ASN A 150 -30.53 -9.00 -22.99
C ASN A 150 -29.80 -7.65 -22.91
N CYS A 151 -30.31 -6.69 -22.15
CA CYS A 151 -29.63 -5.40 -21.99
C CYS A 151 -28.40 -5.52 -21.09
N TYR A 152 -27.40 -4.69 -21.37
CA TYR A 152 -26.27 -4.48 -20.47
C TYR A 152 -26.70 -3.64 -19.27
N VAL A 153 -26.33 -4.08 -18.08
CA VAL A 153 -26.63 -3.44 -16.81
C VAL A 153 -25.33 -3.28 -16.05
N LEU A 154 -24.93 -2.03 -15.84
CA LEU A 154 -23.81 -1.67 -14.98
C LEU A 154 -24.37 -1.13 -13.65
N ILE A 155 -24.08 -1.85 -12.57
CA ILE A 155 -24.44 -1.43 -11.21
C ILE A 155 -23.19 -0.92 -10.52
N THR A 156 -23.24 0.32 -10.03
CA THR A 156 -22.23 0.80 -9.08
C THR A 156 -22.70 0.62 -7.65
N THR A 157 -21.89 0.00 -6.79
CA THR A 157 -22.24 -0.23 -5.38
C THR A 157 -21.09 0.09 -4.44
N ARG A 158 -21.37 0.20 -3.13
CA ARG A 158 -20.33 0.24 -2.09
C ARG A 158 -19.78 -1.17 -1.87
N ILE A 159 -18.52 -1.26 -1.44
CA ILE A 159 -17.88 -2.55 -1.15
C ILE A 159 -18.70 -3.35 -0.14
N SER A 160 -19.21 -2.70 0.92
CA SER A 160 -20.03 -3.34 1.96
C SER A 160 -21.37 -3.92 1.48
N LYS A 161 -21.84 -3.54 0.27
CA LYS A 161 -23.06 -4.04 -0.35
C LYS A 161 -22.79 -4.81 -1.64
N ALA A 162 -21.51 -5.04 -1.96
CA ALA A 162 -21.15 -5.75 -3.19
C ALA A 162 -21.47 -7.23 -3.09
N ASP A 163 -21.28 -7.85 -1.91
CA ASP A 163 -21.50 -9.28 -1.66
C ASP A 163 -22.92 -9.72 -2.02
N GLU A 164 -23.93 -8.91 -1.68
CA GLU A 164 -25.35 -9.14 -2.01
C GLU A 164 -25.60 -9.23 -3.54
N LEU A 165 -24.70 -8.67 -4.35
CA LEU A 165 -24.82 -8.63 -5.82
C LEU A 165 -23.80 -9.53 -6.53
N LYS A 166 -22.91 -10.19 -5.79
CA LYS A 166 -21.79 -10.95 -6.38
C LYS A 166 -22.24 -12.14 -7.21
N GLU A 167 -23.36 -12.76 -6.86
CA GLU A 167 -23.87 -13.95 -7.55
C GLU A 167 -24.51 -13.64 -8.92
N PHE A 168 -24.93 -12.40 -9.14
CA PHE A 168 -25.65 -12.00 -10.36
C PHE A 168 -24.75 -11.38 -11.44
N LYS A 169 -23.44 -11.26 -11.20
CA LYS A 169 -22.52 -10.52 -12.06
C LYS A 169 -21.80 -11.43 -13.06
N ASP A 170 -21.63 -10.92 -14.28
CA ASP A 170 -20.74 -11.50 -15.28
C ASP A 170 -19.33 -10.91 -15.18
N VAL A 171 -19.27 -9.60 -14.92
CA VAL A 171 -18.03 -8.82 -14.76
C VAL A 171 -18.01 -8.19 -13.37
N HIS A 172 -16.83 -8.22 -12.74
CA HIS A 172 -16.59 -7.52 -11.49
C HIS A 172 -15.40 -6.58 -11.64
N ALA A 173 -15.59 -5.32 -11.28
CA ALA A 173 -14.52 -4.34 -11.22
C ALA A 173 -14.61 -3.51 -9.93
N GLU A 174 -13.47 -2.97 -9.52
CA GLU A 174 -13.34 -2.10 -8.35
C GLU A 174 -12.66 -0.80 -8.78
N ILE A 175 -13.27 0.33 -8.43
CA ILE A 175 -12.64 1.64 -8.56
C ILE A 175 -11.67 1.81 -7.39
N THR A 176 -10.38 1.95 -7.70
CA THR A 176 -9.31 2.08 -6.71
C THR A 176 -8.86 3.54 -6.48
N GLY A 177 -9.55 4.50 -7.10
CA GLY A 177 -9.28 5.93 -6.97
C GLY A 177 -8.33 6.47 -8.03
N PHE A 178 -7.60 7.54 -7.71
CA PHE A 178 -6.63 8.16 -8.61
C PHE A 178 -5.25 7.48 -8.59
N SER A 179 -4.61 7.42 -9.76
CA SER A 179 -3.18 7.13 -9.88
C SER A 179 -2.33 8.31 -9.36
N LYS A 180 -1.01 8.15 -9.26
CA LYS A 180 -0.13 9.24 -8.78
C LYS A 180 -0.18 10.44 -9.73
N GLU A 181 -0.22 10.15 -11.03
CA GLU A 181 -0.31 11.11 -12.11
C GLU A 181 -1.67 11.83 -12.12
N ASP A 182 -2.74 11.07 -11.85
CA ASP A 182 -4.10 11.59 -11.76
C ASP A 182 -4.30 12.50 -10.52
N ILE A 183 -3.71 12.14 -9.38
CA ILE A 183 -3.71 12.99 -8.17
C ILE A 183 -3.11 14.36 -8.50
N TYR A 184 -1.93 14.38 -9.13
CA TYR A 184 -1.27 15.63 -9.51
C TYR A 184 -2.10 16.43 -10.52
N SER A 185 -2.62 15.78 -11.56
CA SER A 185 -3.46 16.41 -12.58
C SER A 185 -4.72 17.03 -11.99
N PHE A 186 -5.34 16.38 -11.00
CA PHE A 186 -6.49 16.92 -10.28
C PHE A 186 -6.10 18.14 -9.43
N MET A 187 -4.97 18.09 -8.72
CA MET A 187 -4.46 19.23 -7.94
C MET A 187 -4.22 20.45 -8.83
N VAL A 188 -3.54 20.29 -9.96
CA VAL A 188 -3.28 21.38 -10.92
C VAL A 188 -4.59 22.02 -11.38
N ARG A 189 -5.59 21.21 -11.75
CA ARG A 189 -6.90 21.71 -12.18
C ARG A 189 -7.67 22.43 -11.09
N MET A 190 -7.66 21.91 -9.86
CA MET A 190 -8.41 22.49 -8.74
C MET A 190 -7.75 23.76 -8.17
N LEU A 191 -6.42 23.79 -8.14
CA LEU A 191 -5.64 24.91 -7.60
C LEU A 191 -5.36 25.99 -8.66
N GLY A 192 -5.34 25.60 -9.95
CA GLY A 192 -5.06 26.50 -11.07
C GLY A 192 -3.57 26.84 -11.23
N ASP A 193 -2.68 26.22 -10.46
CA ASP A 193 -1.24 26.50 -10.44
C ASP A 193 -0.44 25.21 -10.15
N GLU A 194 0.54 24.91 -11.01
CA GLU A 194 1.48 23.79 -10.82
C GLU A 194 2.37 23.98 -9.60
N THR A 195 2.69 25.22 -9.23
CA THR A 195 3.52 25.51 -8.05
C THR A 195 2.77 25.16 -6.77
N GLN A 196 1.50 25.57 -6.64
CA GLN A 196 0.63 25.15 -5.55
C GLN A 196 0.44 23.62 -5.52
N ALA A 197 0.24 22.98 -6.68
CA ALA A 197 0.07 21.53 -6.76
C ALA A 197 1.32 20.77 -6.27
N ASN A 198 2.52 21.20 -6.70
CA ASN A 198 3.79 20.64 -6.22
C ASN A 198 3.98 20.86 -4.71
N ALA A 199 3.64 22.04 -4.20
CA ALA A 199 3.75 22.35 -2.77
C ALA A 199 2.81 21.49 -1.91
N LEU A 200 1.53 21.37 -2.30
CA LEU A 200 0.56 20.52 -1.63
C LEU A 200 1.00 19.05 -1.70
N GLN A 201 1.40 18.55 -2.87
CA GLN A 201 1.89 17.19 -3.03
C GLN A 201 3.08 16.90 -2.13
N GLY A 202 4.08 17.78 -2.10
CA GLY A 202 5.24 17.68 -1.22
C GLY A 202 4.85 17.65 0.26
N HIS A 203 3.88 18.47 0.66
CA HIS A 203 3.36 18.47 2.04
C HIS A 203 2.65 17.16 2.37
N LEU A 204 1.77 16.64 1.50
CA LEU A 204 1.06 15.38 1.73
C LEU A 204 2.01 14.17 1.83
N PHE A 205 3.08 14.14 1.04
CA PHE A 205 4.15 13.14 1.16
C PHE A 205 4.88 13.26 2.49
N LYS A 206 5.32 14.47 2.85
CA LYS A 206 6.04 14.73 4.11
C LYS A 206 5.21 14.35 5.34
N ARG A 207 3.88 14.47 5.27
CA ARG A 207 2.97 14.15 6.37
C ARG A 207 2.38 12.74 6.33
N ASN A 208 2.84 11.89 5.41
CA ASN A 208 2.35 10.52 5.25
C ASN A 208 0.82 10.40 5.09
N VAL A 209 0.22 11.36 4.38
CA VAL A 209 -1.23 11.40 4.08
C VAL A 209 -1.53 11.38 2.58
N TYR A 210 -0.49 11.28 1.75
CA TYR A 210 -0.60 11.25 0.29
C TYR A 210 -1.52 10.13 -0.22
N ASP A 211 -1.51 8.96 0.41
CA ASP A 211 -2.38 7.85 0.00
C ASP A 211 -3.88 8.16 0.14
N LEU A 212 -4.26 9.06 1.07
CA LEU A 212 -5.65 9.52 1.19
C LEU A 212 -6.11 10.32 -0.04
N ALA A 213 -5.18 10.94 -0.78
CA ALA A 213 -5.48 11.70 -1.98
C ALA A 213 -5.92 10.82 -3.16
N LYS A 214 -5.79 9.48 -3.07
CA LYS A 214 -6.39 8.55 -4.03
C LYS A 214 -7.91 8.67 -4.05
N VAL A 215 -8.52 9.07 -2.94
CA VAL A 215 -9.96 9.31 -2.86
C VAL A 215 -10.26 10.74 -3.35
N PRO A 216 -10.97 10.91 -4.48
CA PRO A 216 -11.24 12.22 -5.06
C PRO A 216 -11.93 13.19 -4.11
N LEU A 217 -12.85 12.69 -3.28
CA LEU A 217 -13.54 13.49 -2.27
C LEU A 217 -12.58 14.09 -1.23
N LEU A 218 -11.62 13.30 -0.73
CA LEU A 218 -10.63 13.77 0.24
C LEU A 218 -9.63 14.73 -0.41
N LEU A 219 -9.19 14.43 -1.63
CA LEU A 219 -8.32 15.33 -2.37
C LEU A 219 -8.99 16.68 -2.65
N LEU A 220 -10.30 16.69 -2.93
CA LEU A 220 -11.07 17.93 -3.06
C LEU A 220 -10.99 18.77 -1.77
N PHE A 221 -11.20 18.17 -0.59
CA PHE A 221 -11.01 18.86 0.69
C PHE A 221 -9.59 19.41 0.85
N PHE A 222 -8.57 18.62 0.49
CA PHE A 222 -7.17 19.07 0.61
C PHE A 222 -6.89 20.28 -0.28
N CYS A 223 -7.35 20.25 -1.54
CA CYS A 223 -7.21 21.38 -2.45
C CYS A 223 -7.98 22.63 -1.96
N THR A 224 -9.20 22.45 -1.45
CA THR A 224 -10.00 23.56 -0.91
C THR A 224 -9.33 24.19 0.30
N LEU A 225 -8.91 23.38 1.29
CA LEU A 225 -8.21 23.87 2.48
C LEU A 225 -6.87 24.54 2.13
N TRP A 226 -6.15 24.02 1.14
CA TRP A 226 -4.90 24.62 0.66
C TRP A 226 -5.13 25.97 -0.03
N LYS A 227 -6.22 26.11 -0.79
CA LYS A 227 -6.57 27.34 -1.51
C LYS A 227 -7.08 28.45 -0.60
N GLU A 228 -7.83 28.09 0.44
CA GLU A 228 -8.40 29.04 1.39
C GLU A 228 -7.41 29.42 2.51
N GLY A 229 -6.46 28.55 2.81
CA GLY A 229 -5.41 28.78 3.81
C GLY A 229 -4.11 29.34 3.23
N SER A 230 -3.17 29.67 4.11
CA SER A 230 -1.77 29.86 3.74
C SER A 230 -1.05 28.50 3.72
N PRO A 231 -0.01 28.29 2.89
CA PRO A 231 0.79 27.06 2.93
C PRO A 231 1.37 26.73 4.32
N GLN A 232 1.65 27.77 5.13
CA GLN A 232 2.19 27.63 6.48
C GLN A 232 1.13 27.24 7.52
N SER A 233 -0.16 27.52 7.25
CA SER A 233 -1.28 27.16 8.13
C SER A 233 -1.91 25.82 7.78
N PHE A 234 -1.47 25.15 6.72
CA PHE A 234 -2.02 23.86 6.34
C PHE A 234 -1.69 22.80 7.41
N PRO A 235 -2.64 21.93 7.79
CA PRO A 235 -2.46 20.96 8.86
C PRO A 235 -1.19 20.10 8.74
N ASP A 236 -0.45 20.00 9.84
CA ASP A 236 0.85 19.32 9.94
C ASP A 236 0.75 17.87 10.46
N SER A 237 -0.46 17.41 10.80
CA SER A 237 -0.76 16.01 11.15
C SER A 237 -2.07 15.56 10.49
N LYS A 238 -2.26 14.24 10.40
CA LYS A 238 -3.50 13.67 9.86
C LYS A 238 -4.69 14.07 10.74
N THR A 239 -4.57 14.01 12.05
CA THR A 239 -5.65 14.40 12.96
C THR A 239 -6.04 15.86 12.78
N LYS A 240 -5.07 16.79 12.71
CA LYS A 240 -5.35 18.21 12.46
C LYS A 240 -5.97 18.45 11.08
N LEU A 241 -5.61 17.65 10.08
CA LEU A 241 -6.22 17.71 8.76
C LEU A 241 -7.71 17.38 8.81
N TYR A 242 -8.10 16.37 9.58
CA TYR A 242 -9.49 16.00 9.76
C TYR A 242 -10.25 16.99 10.65
N VAL A 243 -9.63 17.58 11.67
CA VAL A 243 -10.20 18.72 12.40
C VAL A 243 -10.49 19.87 11.45
N ALA A 244 -9.55 20.22 10.56
CA ALA A 244 -9.76 21.28 9.56
C ALA A 244 -10.88 20.94 8.56
N ILE A 245 -11.00 19.68 8.13
CA ILE A 245 -12.13 19.24 7.29
C ILE A 245 -13.45 19.43 8.04
N VAL A 246 -13.54 18.99 9.30
CA VAL A 246 -14.76 19.14 10.09
C VAL A 246 -15.08 20.61 10.34
N GLN A 247 -14.09 21.44 10.66
CA GLN A 247 -14.25 22.89 10.80
C GLN A 247 -14.82 23.51 9.51
N TYR A 248 -14.22 23.20 8.36
CA TYR A 248 -14.70 23.68 7.06
C TYR A 248 -16.16 23.29 6.80
N VAL A 249 -16.51 22.05 7.13
CA VAL A 249 -17.89 21.56 6.98
C VAL A 249 -18.86 22.31 7.88
N LEU A 250 -18.48 22.59 9.12
CA LEU A 250 -19.28 23.37 10.07
C LEU A 250 -19.45 24.82 9.61
N ASP A 251 -18.36 25.47 9.18
CA ASP A 251 -18.37 26.85 8.68
C ASP A 251 -19.24 26.99 7.44
N HIS A 252 -19.14 26.02 6.51
CA HIS A 252 -19.99 26.00 5.33
C HIS A 252 -21.48 25.90 5.70
N ASN A 253 -21.83 25.14 6.73
CA ASN A 253 -23.22 25.02 7.17
C ASN A 253 -23.70 26.28 7.90
N GLU A 254 -22.89 26.87 8.77
CA GLU A 254 -23.22 28.13 9.47
C GLU A 254 -23.35 29.31 8.49
N SER A 255 -22.62 29.30 7.37
CA SER A 255 -22.76 30.32 6.31
C SER A 255 -24.14 30.34 5.64
N LYS A 256 -24.94 29.28 5.79
CA LYS A 256 -26.32 29.20 5.28
C LYS A 256 -27.33 29.81 6.24
N CYS A 257 -26.96 30.02 7.51
CA CYS A 257 -27.81 30.64 8.52
C CYS A 257 -27.72 32.18 8.44
N SER A 258 -28.77 32.88 8.86
CA SER A 258 -28.82 34.35 8.89
C SER A 258 -29.28 34.84 10.27
N PRO A 259 -28.39 35.44 11.09
CA PRO A 259 -26.98 35.74 10.83
C PRO A 259 -26.08 34.49 10.89
N ALA A 260 -24.98 34.49 10.13
CA ALA A 260 -23.96 33.45 10.24
C ALA A 260 -23.23 33.57 11.60
N ASN A 261 -23.04 32.45 12.29
CA ASN A 261 -22.33 32.38 13.58
C ASN A 261 -21.21 31.34 13.53
N PHE A 262 -20.03 31.76 13.10
CA PHE A 262 -18.85 30.90 13.01
C PHE A 262 -18.32 30.57 14.40
N ARG A 263 -18.15 29.27 14.67
CA ARG A 263 -17.72 28.71 15.95
C ARG A 263 -16.62 27.70 15.72
N LYS A 264 -15.80 27.44 16.75
CA LYS A 264 -14.73 26.46 16.63
C LYS A 264 -15.27 25.04 16.79
N VAL A 265 -14.57 24.03 16.25
CA VAL A 265 -14.96 22.62 16.38
C VAL A 265 -15.22 22.23 17.84
N GLU A 266 -14.43 22.76 18.78
CA GLU A 266 -14.56 22.50 20.21
C GLU A 266 -15.93 22.93 20.78
N ASP A 267 -16.55 23.97 20.21
CA ASP A 267 -17.89 24.42 20.62
C ASP A 267 -18.99 23.39 20.25
N PHE A 268 -18.68 22.47 19.33
CA PHE A 268 -19.57 21.38 18.90
C PHE A 268 -19.20 20.04 19.54
N LYS A 269 -18.29 20.01 20.52
CA LYS A 269 -17.78 18.79 21.16
C LYS A 269 -18.87 17.78 21.50
N GLU A 270 -19.93 18.20 22.17
CA GLU A 270 -21.01 17.31 22.62
C GLU A 270 -21.83 16.74 21.46
N ILE A 271 -22.17 17.58 20.47
CA ILE A 271 -22.94 17.15 19.30
C ILE A 271 -22.11 16.16 18.46
N LEU A 272 -20.83 16.47 18.24
CA LEU A 272 -19.90 15.59 17.53
C LEU A 272 -19.67 14.26 18.28
N ALA A 273 -19.65 14.27 19.62
CA ALA A 273 -19.57 13.05 20.40
C ALA A 273 -20.83 12.17 20.27
N GLU A 274 -22.02 12.76 20.23
CA GLU A 274 -23.26 12.00 19.99
C GLU A 274 -23.28 11.38 18.57
N ILE A 275 -22.83 12.12 17.55
CA ILE A 275 -22.67 11.57 16.19
C ILE A 275 -21.60 10.47 16.19
N GLY A 276 -20.49 10.71 16.89
CA GLY A 276 -19.37 9.79 17.01
C GLY A 276 -19.74 8.46 17.68
N LYS A 277 -20.69 8.47 18.62
CA LYS A 277 -21.22 7.24 19.23
C LYS A 277 -21.84 6.33 18.17
N VAL A 278 -22.71 6.88 17.32
CA VAL A 278 -23.31 6.17 16.19
C VAL A 278 -22.23 5.77 15.18
N ALA A 279 -21.27 6.66 14.90
CA ALA A 279 -20.15 6.36 14.01
C ALA A 279 -19.39 5.10 14.45
N LEU A 280 -19.09 4.99 15.75
CA LEU A 280 -18.39 3.85 16.34
C LEU A 280 -19.22 2.56 16.27
N GLU A 281 -20.50 2.61 16.66
CA GLU A 281 -21.38 1.44 16.66
C GLU A 281 -21.46 0.77 15.27
N PHE A 282 -21.68 1.58 14.24
CA PHE A 282 -21.78 1.10 12.86
C PHE A 282 -20.42 0.72 12.27
N LEU A 283 -19.35 1.39 12.68
CA LEU A 283 -17.98 1.03 12.27
C LEU A 283 -17.61 -0.38 12.78
N ILE A 284 -17.96 -0.71 14.03
CA ILE A 284 -17.68 -2.04 14.62
C ILE A 284 -18.52 -3.13 13.96
N LYS A 285 -19.75 -2.81 13.53
CA LYS A 285 -20.64 -3.75 12.81
C LYS A 285 -20.25 -3.94 11.33
N ASP A 286 -19.24 -3.22 10.85
CA ASP A 286 -18.90 -3.06 9.43
C ASP A 286 -20.11 -2.64 8.57
N ASP A 287 -21.01 -1.88 9.18
CA ASP A 287 -22.16 -1.28 8.51
C ASP A 287 -21.89 0.21 8.28
N HIS A 288 -22.31 0.71 7.12
CA HIS A 288 -22.02 2.06 6.66
C HIS A 288 -23.29 2.85 6.39
N VAL A 289 -24.45 2.28 6.70
CA VAL A 289 -25.77 2.89 6.57
C VAL A 289 -26.56 2.58 7.82
N PHE A 290 -27.32 3.56 8.32
CA PHE A 290 -28.09 3.43 9.55
C PHE A 290 -29.39 4.23 9.48
N GLU A 291 -30.38 3.90 10.29
CA GLU A 291 -31.66 4.60 10.28
C GLU A 291 -31.55 5.97 10.95
N TYR A 292 -32.20 7.00 10.39
CA TYR A 292 -32.12 8.38 10.88
C TYR A 292 -32.60 8.53 12.33
N ASP A 293 -33.50 7.66 12.78
CA ASP A 293 -34.01 7.65 14.16
C ASP A 293 -33.01 7.12 15.20
N GLN A 294 -31.95 6.45 14.77
CA GLN A 294 -30.83 6.04 15.61
C GLN A 294 -29.96 7.25 16.01
N LEU A 295 -30.10 8.40 15.35
CA LEU A 295 -29.55 9.67 15.83
C LEU A 295 -30.32 10.14 17.08
N SER A 296 -29.59 10.61 18.08
CA SER A 296 -30.19 11.11 19.33
C SER A 296 -31.15 12.27 19.07
N HIS A 297 -32.13 12.46 19.96
CA HIS A 297 -33.10 13.55 19.81
C HIS A 297 -32.42 14.94 19.78
N ALA A 298 -31.31 15.10 20.51
CA ALA A 298 -30.49 16.31 20.50
C ALA A 298 -29.90 16.61 19.12
N ILE A 299 -29.46 15.58 18.39
CA ILE A 299 -28.98 15.72 17.00
C ILE A 299 -30.13 16.08 16.07
N ARG A 300 -31.29 15.42 16.22
CA ARG A 300 -32.45 15.63 15.34
C ARG A 300 -33.11 17.01 15.49
N ILE A 301 -33.04 17.65 16.66
CA ILE A 301 -33.55 19.01 16.90
C ILE A 301 -32.50 20.08 16.59
N CYS A 302 -31.21 19.76 16.68
CA CYS A 302 -30.17 20.67 16.18
C CYS A 302 -30.50 20.93 14.71
N GLU A 303 -30.82 22.19 14.35
CA GLU A 303 -31.40 22.55 13.04
C GLU A 303 -30.80 21.71 11.92
N GLU A 304 -31.66 21.09 11.10
CA GLU A 304 -31.30 20.15 10.04
C GLU A 304 -30.09 20.62 9.22
N SER A 305 -29.90 21.94 9.06
CA SER A 305 -28.79 22.59 8.35
C SER A 305 -27.38 22.27 8.87
N ARG A 306 -27.18 21.98 10.17
CA ARG A 306 -25.83 21.92 10.78
C ARG A 306 -25.13 20.55 10.69
N ILE A 307 -25.90 19.46 10.64
CA ILE A 307 -25.37 18.08 10.63
C ILE A 307 -25.22 17.50 9.21
N ILE A 308 -25.94 18.08 8.23
CA ILE A 308 -25.98 17.64 6.81
C ILE A 308 -24.60 17.61 6.13
N GLY A 309 -23.60 18.30 6.67
CA GLY A 309 -22.28 18.36 6.07
C GLY A 309 -21.40 17.12 6.29
N LEU A 310 -21.66 16.33 7.34
CA LEU A 310 -20.89 15.13 7.69
C LEU A 310 -21.64 13.83 7.36
N LEU A 311 -22.96 13.94 7.17
CA LEU A 311 -23.88 12.84 6.92
C LEU A 311 -24.59 13.02 5.58
N GLN A 312 -24.74 11.93 4.84
CA GLN A 312 -25.56 11.83 3.64
C GLN A 312 -26.85 11.09 3.99
N VAL A 313 -27.97 11.82 3.99
CA VAL A 313 -29.32 11.26 4.17
C VAL A 313 -29.88 10.82 2.82
N SER A 314 -30.52 9.67 2.78
CA SER A 314 -31.26 9.10 1.66
C SER A 314 -32.62 8.62 2.15
N GLU A 315 -33.69 9.04 1.50
CA GLU A 315 -35.04 8.59 1.85
C GLU A 315 -35.29 7.16 1.29
N TYR A 316 -35.74 6.25 2.16
CA TYR A 316 -36.38 5.00 1.76
C TYR A 316 -37.87 5.12 2.09
N SER A 317 -38.75 4.76 1.14
CA SER A 317 -40.20 4.92 1.32
C SER A 317 -40.93 3.64 1.71
N GLU A 318 -40.22 2.55 2.03
CA GLU A 318 -40.86 1.26 2.31
C GLU A 318 -41.38 1.10 3.75
N ASN A 319 -41.00 2.01 4.67
CA ASN A 319 -41.45 1.97 6.06
C ASN A 319 -42.72 2.81 6.26
N LEU A 320 -43.68 2.28 7.04
CA LEU A 320 -44.89 2.98 7.53
C LEU A 320 -44.57 4.26 8.33
N ARG A 321 -43.30 4.46 8.68
CA ARG A 321 -42.71 5.73 9.12
C ARG A 321 -41.59 6.10 8.14
N PRO A 322 -41.52 7.34 7.62
CA PRO A 322 -40.40 7.78 6.78
C PRO A 322 -39.14 7.93 7.66
N ALA A 323 -38.46 6.82 7.96
CA ALA A 323 -37.11 6.86 8.51
C ALA A 323 -36.14 6.95 7.34
N GLY A 324 -35.53 8.12 7.15
CA GLY A 324 -34.43 8.26 6.19
C GLY A 324 -33.27 7.33 6.59
N MET A 325 -32.56 6.76 5.61
CA MET A 325 -31.29 6.09 5.82
C MET A 325 -30.15 7.11 5.78
N VAL A 326 -29.16 6.97 6.63
CA VAL A 326 -28.05 7.90 6.82
C VAL A 326 -26.74 7.18 6.63
N SER A 327 -25.76 7.83 6.03
CA SER A 327 -24.39 7.34 5.96
C SER A 327 -23.39 8.46 6.10
N PHE A 328 -22.16 8.18 6.53
CA PHE A 328 -21.11 9.19 6.54
C PHE A 328 -20.63 9.50 5.12
N ILE A 329 -20.21 10.74 4.89
CA ILE A 329 -19.68 11.20 3.59
C ILE A 329 -18.43 10.40 3.14
N HIS A 330 -17.69 9.83 4.09
CA HIS A 330 -16.52 8.98 3.86
C HIS A 330 -16.21 8.13 5.10
N LYS A 331 -15.65 6.93 4.92
CA LYS A 331 -15.27 6.02 6.03
C LYS A 331 -14.28 6.68 7.00
N SER A 332 -13.27 7.36 6.48
CA SER A 332 -12.30 8.04 7.37
C SER A 332 -12.90 9.20 8.17
N ILE A 333 -14.00 9.81 7.72
CA ILE A 333 -14.74 10.81 8.51
C ILE A 333 -15.55 10.12 9.61
N GLN A 334 -16.13 8.95 9.32
CA GLN A 334 -16.75 8.09 10.33
C GLN A 334 -15.73 7.68 11.40
N GLU A 335 -14.54 7.22 11.01
CA GLU A 335 -13.46 6.84 11.92
C GLU A 335 -12.98 8.01 12.78
N PHE A 336 -12.89 9.21 12.19
CA PHE A 336 -12.57 10.42 12.94
C PHE A 336 -13.64 10.77 13.98
N LEU A 337 -14.92 10.68 13.63
CA LEU A 337 -16.01 10.95 14.57
C LEU A 337 -16.12 9.87 15.65
N ALA A 338 -15.85 8.61 15.32
CA ALA A 338 -15.73 7.54 16.31
C ALA A 338 -14.60 7.83 17.31
N ALA A 339 -13.43 8.27 16.82
CA ALA A 339 -12.33 8.73 17.67
C ALA A 339 -12.71 9.93 18.55
N TRP A 340 -13.45 10.90 18.00
CA TRP A 340 -13.97 12.04 18.74
C TRP A 340 -14.82 11.59 19.94
N PHE A 341 -15.76 10.65 19.72
CA PHE A 341 -16.56 10.08 20.80
C PHE A 341 -15.71 9.38 21.86
N ILE A 342 -14.74 8.54 21.45
CA ILE A 342 -13.86 7.84 22.39
C ILE A 342 -13.07 8.84 23.23
N THR A 343 -12.44 9.83 22.59
CA THR A 343 -11.63 10.85 23.26
C THR A 343 -12.43 11.67 24.27
N TYR A 344 -13.65 12.06 23.93
CA TYR A 344 -14.39 13.03 24.75
C TYR A 344 -15.44 12.43 25.68
N ARG A 345 -15.84 11.16 25.49
CA ARG A 345 -16.79 10.45 26.38
C ARG A 345 -16.18 9.24 27.09
N CYS A 346 -15.29 8.48 26.43
CA CYS A 346 -14.81 7.20 26.99
C CYS A 346 -13.47 7.32 27.73
N VAL A 347 -12.53 8.09 27.19
CA VAL A 347 -11.21 8.32 27.82
C VAL A 347 -11.33 8.95 29.21
N PRO A 348 -12.22 9.94 29.46
CA PRO A 348 -12.46 10.46 30.82
C PRO A 348 -12.96 9.40 31.82
N GLU A 349 -13.63 8.36 31.34
CA GLU A 349 -14.06 7.19 32.14
C GLU A 349 -12.97 6.11 32.24
N GLY A 350 -11.78 6.37 31.68
CA GLY A 350 -10.60 5.50 31.78
C GLY A 350 -10.58 4.33 30.79
N ASN A 351 -11.43 4.31 29.77
CA ASN A 351 -11.53 3.20 28.80
C ASN A 351 -11.53 3.68 27.32
N LEU A 352 -11.35 2.73 26.39
CA LEU A 352 -11.46 2.98 24.94
C LEU A 352 -12.80 2.47 24.38
N SER A 353 -13.86 2.45 25.19
CA SER A 353 -15.16 1.88 24.86
C SER A 353 -15.08 0.38 24.48
N GLU A 354 -16.02 -0.07 23.66
CA GLU A 354 -16.13 -1.44 23.13
C GLU A 354 -14.95 -1.84 22.23
N ILE A 355 -14.10 -0.90 21.80
CA ILE A 355 -12.93 -1.20 20.97
C ILE A 355 -11.95 -2.09 21.73
N ASN A 356 -11.75 -1.86 23.04
CA ASN A 356 -10.84 -2.69 23.85
C ASN A 356 -11.17 -4.18 23.76
N ASP A 357 -12.46 -4.52 23.69
CA ASP A 357 -12.92 -5.90 23.60
C ASP A 357 -12.84 -6.47 22.19
N ARG A 358 -12.93 -5.61 21.17
CA ARG A 358 -12.90 -5.97 19.75
C ARG A 358 -11.50 -6.03 19.17
N THR A 359 -10.53 -5.33 19.75
CA THR A 359 -9.14 -5.34 19.29
C THR A 359 -8.27 -6.23 20.17
N ARG A 360 -8.33 -7.55 19.95
CA ARG A 360 -7.55 -8.52 20.74
C ARG A 360 -6.32 -9.03 19.98
N THR A 361 -6.24 -8.78 18.69
CA THR A 361 -5.13 -9.17 17.82
C THR A 361 -4.51 -7.98 17.11
N LEU A 362 -3.31 -8.16 16.56
CA LEU A 362 -2.67 -7.15 15.72
C LEU A 362 -3.55 -6.76 14.52
N ASP A 363 -4.20 -7.73 13.88
CA ASP A 363 -5.01 -7.47 12.69
C ASP A 363 -6.26 -6.65 13.03
N ASP A 364 -6.89 -6.91 14.17
CA ASP A 364 -7.98 -6.07 14.68
C ASP A 364 -7.48 -4.64 14.92
N CYS A 365 -6.32 -4.48 15.58
CA CYS A 365 -5.75 -3.15 15.82
C CYS A 365 -5.45 -2.40 14.51
N ARG A 366 -4.99 -3.11 13.48
CA ARG A 366 -4.74 -2.54 12.15
C ARG A 366 -6.03 -2.13 11.44
N SER A 367 -7.12 -2.88 11.60
CA SER A 367 -8.42 -2.50 11.02
C SER A 367 -8.98 -1.20 11.59
N LEU A 368 -8.63 -0.85 12.84
CA LEU A 368 -9.02 0.38 13.53
C LEU A 368 -7.87 1.38 13.69
N GLU A 369 -6.80 1.23 12.91
CA GLU A 369 -5.60 2.07 13.01
C GLU A 369 -5.94 3.56 12.88
N ASN A 370 -6.84 3.93 11.97
CA ASN A 370 -7.26 5.32 11.80
C ASN A 370 -7.92 5.88 13.06
N VAL A 371 -8.80 5.11 13.71
CA VAL A 371 -9.46 5.51 14.95
C VAL A 371 -8.40 5.76 16.04
N PHE A 372 -7.47 4.83 16.22
CA PHE A 372 -6.37 5.00 17.18
C PHE A 372 -5.48 6.20 16.85
N GLN A 373 -5.13 6.42 15.58
CA GLN A 373 -4.36 7.59 15.13
C GLN A 373 -5.06 8.90 15.51
N PHE A 374 -6.38 8.96 15.30
CA PHE A 374 -7.17 10.13 15.66
C PHE A 374 -7.27 10.32 17.17
N VAL A 375 -7.53 9.26 17.95
CA VAL A 375 -7.55 9.33 19.43
C VAL A 375 -6.21 9.88 19.95
N CYS A 376 -5.08 9.35 19.45
CA CYS A 376 -3.74 9.80 19.82
C CYS A 376 -3.47 11.27 19.49
N GLY A 377 -4.02 11.78 18.38
CA GLY A 377 -3.83 13.18 17.99
C GLY A 377 -4.81 14.16 18.66
N LEU A 378 -5.99 13.68 19.09
CA LEU A 378 -7.01 14.50 19.74
C LEU A 378 -6.72 14.71 21.23
N SER A 379 -6.08 13.76 21.91
CA SER A 379 -5.84 13.83 23.36
C SER A 379 -4.62 13.01 23.80
N ASP A 380 -3.79 13.60 24.65
CA ASP A 380 -2.68 12.90 25.30
C ASP A 380 -3.17 11.78 26.23
N ASP A 381 -4.20 12.01 27.05
CA ASP A 381 -4.82 10.94 27.86
C ASP A 381 -5.34 9.80 26.99
N GLY A 382 -5.92 10.14 25.83
CA GLY A 382 -6.34 9.17 24.82
C GLY A 382 -5.16 8.38 24.26
N ALA A 383 -4.06 9.05 23.92
CA ALA A 383 -2.84 8.41 23.49
C ALA A 383 -2.31 7.44 24.55
N VAL A 384 -2.25 7.84 25.83
CA VAL A 384 -1.79 6.95 26.93
C VAL A 384 -2.61 5.66 26.93
N LYS A 385 -3.93 5.75 26.83
CA LYS A 385 -4.82 4.57 26.80
C LYS A 385 -4.58 3.67 25.59
N VAL A 386 -4.35 4.25 24.41
CA VAL A 386 -4.03 3.48 23.20
C VAL A 386 -2.69 2.75 23.35
N PHE A 387 -1.64 3.41 23.86
CA PHE A 387 -0.35 2.75 24.08
C PHE A 387 -0.42 1.68 25.18
N GLU A 388 -1.19 1.90 26.26
CA GLU A 388 -1.46 0.87 27.27
C GLU A 388 -2.13 -0.37 26.66
N HIS A 389 -3.11 -0.16 25.78
CA HIS A 389 -3.79 -1.23 25.07
C HIS A 389 -2.81 -1.99 24.14
N LEU A 390 -2.04 -1.31 23.30
CA LEU A 390 -1.07 -1.98 22.41
C LEU A 390 0.00 -2.75 23.17
N LYS A 391 0.43 -2.24 24.33
CA LYS A 391 1.33 -2.97 25.23
C LYS A 391 0.71 -4.28 25.69
N SER A 392 -0.58 -4.29 26.05
CA SER A 392 -1.27 -5.52 26.46
C SER A 392 -1.36 -6.53 25.32
N ILE A 393 -1.66 -6.07 24.09
CA ILE A 393 -1.66 -6.91 22.88
C ILE A 393 -0.29 -7.55 22.65
N ARG A 394 0.78 -6.76 22.71
CA ARG A 394 2.14 -7.29 22.60
C ARG A 394 2.45 -8.34 23.66
N ILE A 395 2.09 -8.10 24.92
CA ILE A 395 2.36 -9.04 26.01
C ILE A 395 1.57 -10.35 25.83
N SER A 396 0.34 -10.26 25.31
CA SER A 396 -0.53 -11.41 25.10
C SER A 396 -0.13 -12.30 23.91
N ASP A 397 0.61 -11.76 22.93
CA ASP A 397 1.04 -12.46 21.73
C ASP A 397 2.55 -12.79 21.78
N PRO A 398 2.94 -14.08 21.99
CA PRO A 398 4.34 -14.49 22.02
C PRO A 398 5.12 -14.16 20.75
N GLU A 399 4.46 -14.04 19.59
CA GLU A 399 5.12 -13.65 18.34
C GLU A 399 5.50 -12.17 18.33
N LEU A 400 4.94 -11.35 19.23
CA LEU A 400 5.27 -9.93 19.41
C LEU A 400 6.22 -9.68 20.60
N ASP A 401 6.49 -10.69 21.44
CA ASP A 401 7.40 -10.58 22.58
C ASP A 401 8.88 -10.51 22.12
N LEU A 402 9.48 -9.34 22.31
CA LEU A 402 10.84 -9.00 21.87
C LEU A 402 11.92 -9.41 22.87
N SER A 403 11.54 -9.72 24.11
CA SER A 403 12.48 -10.10 25.18
C SER A 403 13.19 -11.45 24.95
N LYS A 404 12.67 -12.27 24.03
CA LYS A 404 13.08 -13.67 23.82
C LYS A 404 13.80 -13.95 22.50
N THR A 405 13.82 -13.01 21.56
CA THR A 405 14.33 -13.27 20.21
C THR A 405 15.54 -12.42 19.90
N ILE A 406 16.54 -13.03 19.27
CA ILE A 406 17.65 -12.30 18.64
C ILE A 406 17.04 -11.29 17.65
N LEU A 407 17.36 -10.00 17.76
CA LEU A 407 16.80 -8.90 16.96
C LEU A 407 16.82 -9.12 15.43
N CYS A 408 17.58 -10.10 14.96
CA CYS A 408 17.90 -10.33 13.56
C CYS A 408 16.86 -11.12 12.77
N ASP A 409 15.80 -11.63 13.41
CA ASP A 409 14.66 -12.26 12.75
C ASP A 409 13.36 -11.57 13.17
N ILE A 410 13.25 -10.26 12.88
CA ILE A 410 11.99 -9.53 13.02
C ILE A 410 11.01 -10.13 12.01
N THR A 411 10.06 -10.90 12.51
CA THR A 411 8.98 -11.46 11.70
C THR A 411 8.19 -10.32 11.04
N TRP A 412 7.59 -10.60 9.88
CA TRP A 412 6.71 -9.62 9.21
C TRP A 412 5.62 -9.08 10.15
N LYS A 413 5.07 -9.95 11.01
CA LYS A 413 4.08 -9.59 12.02
C LYS A 413 4.61 -8.54 13.01
N ARG A 414 5.84 -8.70 13.51
CA ARG A 414 6.50 -7.71 14.38
C ARG A 414 6.75 -6.40 13.67
N GLN A 415 7.22 -6.45 12.43
CA GLN A 415 7.41 -5.26 11.62
C GLN A 415 6.09 -4.49 11.49
N CYS A 416 4.98 -5.19 11.19
CA CYS A 416 3.66 -4.58 11.12
C CYS A 416 3.23 -3.94 12.45
N PHE A 417 3.50 -4.59 13.60
CA PHE A 417 3.20 -4.03 14.92
C PHE A 417 4.02 -2.76 15.20
N ILE A 418 5.33 -2.75 14.95
CA ILE A 418 6.14 -1.54 15.16
C ILE A 418 5.73 -0.43 14.19
N THR A 419 5.43 -0.75 12.93
CA THR A 419 4.90 0.23 11.96
C THR A 419 3.58 0.85 12.46
N LEU A 420 2.67 0.04 13.02
CA LEU A 420 1.44 0.55 13.64
C LEU A 420 1.78 1.52 14.79
N VAL A 421 2.67 1.13 15.71
CA VAL A 421 3.09 1.98 16.84
C VAL A 421 3.75 3.28 16.34
N ASN A 422 4.59 3.22 15.30
CA ASN A 422 5.19 4.40 14.68
C ASN A 422 4.15 5.36 14.11
N ASN A 423 3.15 4.84 13.40
CA ASN A 423 2.10 5.65 12.79
C ASN A 423 1.25 6.37 13.86
N LEU A 424 0.95 5.68 14.96
CA LEU A 424 0.23 6.23 16.11
C LEU A 424 1.07 7.27 16.87
N PHE A 425 2.33 6.94 17.15
CA PHE A 425 3.27 7.89 17.72
C PHE A 425 3.41 9.12 16.83
N GLY A 426 3.35 8.95 15.51
CA GLY A 426 3.22 9.99 14.49
C GLY A 426 2.22 11.10 14.84
N GLN A 427 1.07 10.73 15.43
CA GLN A 427 -0.04 11.65 15.70
C GLN A 427 -0.03 12.32 17.08
N VAL A 428 0.75 11.83 18.05
CA VAL A 428 0.76 12.38 19.42
C VAL A 428 1.14 13.85 19.44
N GLN A 429 0.57 14.62 20.37
CA GLN A 429 0.80 16.07 20.46
C GLN A 429 2.24 16.37 20.89
N SER A 430 2.76 15.61 21.85
CA SER A 430 4.11 15.74 22.41
C SER A 430 4.92 14.46 22.21
N LYS A 431 5.88 14.49 21.28
CA LYS A 431 6.81 13.36 21.08
C LYS A 431 7.58 13.05 22.36
N THR A 432 8.04 14.11 23.05
CA THR A 432 8.86 14.02 24.26
C THR A 432 8.16 13.24 25.38
N GLU A 433 6.90 13.55 25.64
CA GLU A 433 6.15 12.92 26.75
C GLU A 433 5.79 11.46 26.45
N PHE A 434 5.53 11.14 25.17
CA PHE A 434 5.13 9.81 24.75
C PHE A 434 6.28 8.86 24.43
N LEU A 435 7.53 9.33 24.44
CA LEU A 435 8.69 8.48 24.18
C LEU A 435 8.73 7.25 25.11
N ARG A 436 8.43 7.40 26.40
CA ARG A 436 8.39 6.24 27.33
C ARG A 436 7.32 5.22 26.95
N HIS A 437 6.15 5.69 26.53
CA HIS A 437 5.05 4.83 26.09
C HIS A 437 5.38 4.09 24.80
N TYR A 438 5.99 4.80 23.84
CA TYR A 438 6.50 4.23 22.59
C TYR A 438 7.50 3.09 22.88
N PHE A 439 8.55 3.37 23.65
CA PHE A 439 9.60 2.40 23.94
C PHE A 439 9.10 1.20 24.76
N SER A 440 8.12 1.42 25.66
CA SER A 440 7.46 0.33 26.39
C SER A 440 6.64 -0.59 25.45
N CYS A 441 6.10 -0.05 24.35
CA CYS A 441 5.37 -0.82 23.35
C CYS A 441 6.29 -1.53 22.39
N THR A 442 7.41 -0.92 21.97
CA THR A 442 8.32 -1.50 20.98
C THR A 442 9.49 -2.28 21.59
N ASP A 443 9.50 -2.48 22.92
CA ASP A 443 10.63 -3.06 23.67
C ASP A 443 11.96 -2.38 23.33
N GLY A 444 11.90 -1.06 23.21
CA GLY A 444 13.02 -0.21 22.84
C GLY A 444 13.63 -0.43 21.46
N ILE A 445 12.87 -1.03 20.54
CA ILE A 445 13.25 -1.11 19.13
C ILE A 445 12.64 0.06 18.36
N ILE A 446 13.44 0.67 17.50
CA ILE A 446 12.98 1.62 16.49
C ILE A 446 13.03 0.96 15.13
N PHE A 447 11.93 0.99 14.39
CA PHE A 447 11.90 0.56 13.00
C PHE A 447 11.80 1.79 12.09
N VAL A 448 12.82 2.00 11.26
CA VAL A 448 12.89 3.14 10.32
C VAL A 448 12.57 2.61 8.92
N GLN A 449 11.43 3.03 8.37
CA GLN A 449 10.95 2.65 7.03
C GLN A 449 10.95 3.89 6.12
N GLY A 450 12.13 4.49 5.94
CA GLY A 450 12.30 5.86 5.41
C GLY A 450 12.17 6.93 6.51
N GLY A 451 12.85 8.06 6.34
CA GLY A 451 12.93 9.12 7.35
C GLY A 451 14.07 8.93 8.36
N SER A 452 14.16 9.85 9.32
CA SER A 452 15.26 9.88 10.31
C SER A 452 14.81 9.36 11.68
N VAL A 453 15.74 8.75 12.43
CA VAL A 453 15.55 8.43 13.86
C VAL A 453 15.15 9.67 14.67
N ARG A 454 15.53 10.87 14.20
CA ARG A 454 15.18 12.16 14.79
C ARG A 454 13.68 12.46 14.78
N GLU A 455 12.91 11.85 13.88
CA GLU A 455 11.46 12.01 13.86
C GLU A 455 10.79 11.32 15.06
N ILE A 456 11.44 10.27 15.58
CA ILE A 456 10.97 9.54 16.77
C ILE A 456 11.59 10.15 18.02
N ILE A 457 12.90 10.41 18.01
CA ILE A 457 13.65 11.01 19.12
C ILE A 457 14.07 12.44 18.72
N PRO A 458 13.26 13.46 19.01
CA PRO A 458 13.58 14.83 18.60
C PRO A 458 14.79 15.42 19.34
N GLU A 459 14.97 15.09 20.63
CA GLU A 459 16.05 15.66 21.45
C GLU A 459 16.62 14.67 22.48
N ARG A 460 17.88 14.91 22.86
CA ARG A 460 18.68 14.05 23.74
C ARG A 460 18.15 13.89 25.16
N ARG A 461 17.66 14.98 25.77
CA ARG A 461 17.22 14.98 27.17
C ARG A 461 16.04 14.03 27.42
N ASN A 462 15.36 13.63 26.35
CA ASN A 462 14.13 12.87 26.41
C ASN A 462 14.35 11.36 26.59
N LEU A 463 15.60 10.87 26.52
CA LEU A 463 15.94 9.46 26.74
C LEU A 463 16.25 9.09 28.20
N ASN A 464 16.18 10.05 29.13
CA ASN A 464 16.47 9.78 30.55
C ASN A 464 15.51 8.71 31.12
N GLY A 465 16.07 7.54 31.46
CA GLY A 465 15.34 6.38 31.97
C GLY A 465 14.69 5.50 30.89
N ILE A 466 15.03 5.68 29.61
CA ILE A 466 14.55 4.86 28.50
C ILE A 466 15.69 3.96 28.01
N THR A 467 15.39 2.67 27.81
CA THR A 467 16.34 1.71 27.23
C THR A 467 16.10 1.59 25.73
N LEU A 468 17.07 2.03 24.93
CA LEU A 468 17.12 1.77 23.49
C LEU A 468 17.83 0.43 23.26
N ASN A 469 17.09 -0.57 22.78
CA ASN A 469 17.59 -1.91 22.50
C ASN A 469 18.07 -2.04 21.04
N GLY A 470 17.52 -1.27 20.11
CA GLY A 470 18.05 -1.25 18.75
C GLY A 470 17.29 -0.37 17.77
N VAL A 471 17.91 -0.15 16.62
CA VAL A 471 17.34 0.52 15.46
C VAL A 471 17.45 -0.40 14.26
N VAL A 472 16.36 -0.56 13.53
CA VAL A 472 16.24 -1.44 12.38
C VAL A 472 15.91 -0.56 11.19
N TRP A 473 16.80 -0.51 10.20
CA TRP A 473 16.53 0.19 8.95
C TRP A 473 15.99 -0.82 7.95
N GLY A 474 14.66 -0.78 7.75
CA GLY A 474 13.92 -1.74 6.95
C GLY A 474 13.37 -1.17 5.65
N GLY A 475 13.27 -2.03 4.64
CA GLY A 475 12.73 -1.70 3.31
C GLY A 475 13.69 -2.11 2.18
N TYR A 476 13.18 -2.19 0.94
CA TYR A 476 14.03 -2.20 -0.25
C TYR A 476 14.72 -0.83 -0.32
N MET A 477 15.85 -0.72 0.37
CA MET A 477 16.74 0.42 0.26
C MET A 477 17.32 0.38 -1.16
N SER A 478 16.58 0.89 -2.15
CA SER A 478 17.24 1.55 -3.27
C SER A 478 18.04 2.67 -2.61
N LEU A 479 19.33 2.44 -2.37
CA LEU A 479 20.25 3.42 -1.80
C LEU A 479 20.41 4.56 -2.81
N ASP A 480 19.45 5.47 -2.84
CA ASP A 480 19.81 6.83 -3.20
C ASP A 480 20.69 7.42 -2.09
N SER A 481 21.48 8.42 -2.48
CA SER A 481 22.41 9.10 -1.57
C SER A 481 21.69 9.72 -0.37
N ALA A 482 20.43 10.13 -0.54
CA ALA A 482 19.64 10.74 0.52
C ALA A 482 19.38 9.77 1.68
N LYS A 483 18.94 8.54 1.41
CA LYS A 483 18.66 7.54 2.46
C LYS A 483 19.90 7.07 3.20
N LEU A 484 21.02 6.92 2.51
CA LEU A 484 22.31 6.62 3.16
C LEU A 484 22.75 7.76 4.07
N ASN A 485 22.57 9.00 3.62
CA ASN A 485 22.88 10.18 4.42
C ASN A 485 21.96 10.28 5.65
N GLU A 486 20.65 10.02 5.50
CA GLU A 486 19.71 9.96 6.64
C GLU A 486 20.11 8.90 7.68
N MET A 487 20.56 7.73 7.22
CA MET A 487 21.06 6.68 8.11
C MET A 487 22.34 7.11 8.82
N TYR A 488 23.28 7.72 8.09
CA TYR A 488 24.51 8.27 8.66
C TYR A 488 24.22 9.34 9.72
N GLU A 489 23.38 10.33 9.40
CA GLU A 489 22.96 11.39 10.32
C GLU A 489 22.21 10.84 11.54
N SER A 490 21.48 9.73 11.37
CA SER A 490 20.80 9.04 12.45
C SER A 490 21.78 8.32 13.38
N ILE A 491 22.81 7.66 12.84
CA ILE A 491 23.87 7.01 13.63
C ILE A 491 24.68 8.08 14.37
N GLU A 492 25.12 9.13 13.69
CA GLU A 492 25.84 10.25 14.30
C GLU A 492 24.99 10.93 15.40
N PHE A 493 23.69 11.09 15.16
CA PHE A 493 22.77 11.57 16.18
C PHE A 493 22.73 10.64 17.39
N LEU A 494 22.61 9.32 17.20
CA LEU A 494 22.61 8.33 18.28
C LEU A 494 23.93 8.34 19.06
N ASP A 495 25.07 8.53 18.40
CA ASP A 495 26.39 8.65 19.02
C ASP A 495 26.47 9.89 19.93
N CYS A 496 25.90 11.02 19.48
CA CYS A 496 25.80 12.26 20.27
C CYS A 496 24.91 12.14 21.53
N LEU A 497 24.08 11.10 21.65
CA LEU A 497 23.15 10.94 22.78
C LEU A 497 23.82 10.48 24.08
N HIS A 498 25.07 9.98 24.07
CA HIS A 498 25.72 9.29 25.20
C HIS A 498 24.76 8.41 26.02
N VAL A 499 23.83 7.69 25.37
CA VAL A 499 23.39 6.36 25.84
C VAL A 499 24.67 5.65 26.27
N PRO A 500 24.76 4.89 27.39
CA PRO A 500 26.02 4.38 27.95
C PRO A 500 26.73 3.48 26.94
N LEU A 501 27.38 4.15 26.03
CA LEU A 501 28.07 3.69 24.87
C LEU A 501 29.49 3.82 25.37
N ARG A 502 29.99 2.73 25.95
CA ARG A 502 31.36 2.40 25.61
C ARG A 502 31.32 1.99 24.13
N MET A 503 31.13 2.96 23.23
CA MET A 503 31.46 2.77 21.83
C MET A 503 32.95 2.50 21.87
N THR A 504 33.30 1.23 21.73
CA THR A 504 34.65 0.82 21.46
C THR A 504 35.12 1.50 20.16
N GLU A 505 36.40 1.36 19.82
CA GLU A 505 37.06 1.88 18.59
C GLU A 505 36.29 1.63 17.26
N ASN A 506 35.21 0.84 17.30
CA ASN A 506 34.38 0.35 16.19
C ASN A 506 33.36 1.35 15.59
N SER A 507 33.01 2.48 16.24
CA SER A 507 32.04 3.44 15.65
C SER A 507 32.62 4.21 14.46
N GLY A 508 33.92 4.54 14.54
CA GLY A 508 34.68 5.07 13.41
C GLY A 508 34.67 4.11 12.22
N GLU A 509 34.77 2.81 12.46
CA GLU A 509 34.76 1.77 11.42
C GLU A 509 33.41 1.68 10.70
N ILE A 510 32.27 1.77 11.43
CA ILE A 510 30.93 1.77 10.80
C ILE A 510 30.74 3.04 9.97
N GLY A 511 31.07 4.21 10.53
CA GLY A 511 30.98 5.48 9.80
C GLY A 511 31.88 5.51 8.56
N GLU A 512 33.08 4.94 8.65
CA GLU A 512 34.00 4.79 7.52
C GLU A 512 33.48 3.81 6.47
N PHE A 513 32.92 2.66 6.89
CA PHE A 513 32.26 1.72 5.98
C PHE A 513 31.13 2.40 5.21
N LEU A 514 30.22 3.10 5.89
CA LEU A 514 29.10 3.79 5.25
C LEU A 514 29.59 4.87 4.27
N ARG A 515 30.64 5.61 4.63
CA ARG A 515 31.26 6.61 3.76
C ARG A 515 31.90 5.98 2.52
N LYS A 516 32.68 4.91 2.69
CA LYS A 516 33.31 4.15 1.59
C LYS A 516 32.25 3.54 0.69
N PHE A 517 31.20 2.95 1.27
CA PHE A 517 30.10 2.36 0.52
C PHE A 517 29.35 3.43 -0.28
N HIS A 518 29.06 4.59 0.32
CA HIS A 518 28.40 5.70 -0.37
C HIS A 518 29.27 6.34 -1.48
N ALA A 519 30.60 6.40 -1.30
CA ALA A 519 31.51 6.99 -2.27
C ALA A 519 31.58 6.21 -3.60
N VAL A 520 31.25 4.91 -3.58
CA VAL A 520 31.22 4.08 -4.77
C VAL A 520 30.01 4.43 -5.63
N LYS A 521 30.26 4.96 -6.83
CA LYS A 521 29.19 5.23 -7.81
C LYS A 521 28.76 3.93 -8.47
N CYS A 522 27.57 3.43 -8.11
CA CYS A 522 26.97 2.30 -8.80
C CYS A 522 26.58 2.71 -10.24
N ALA A 523 27.20 2.10 -11.25
CA ALA A 523 26.91 2.36 -12.66
C ALA A 523 25.52 1.85 -13.11
N ALA A 524 24.85 1.05 -12.29
CA ALA A 524 23.54 0.48 -12.60
C ALA A 524 22.43 1.53 -12.49
N ARG A 525 21.71 1.76 -13.59
CA ARG A 525 20.68 2.81 -13.71
C ARG A 525 19.38 2.54 -12.93
N PHE A 526 19.03 1.28 -12.67
CA PHE A 526 17.71 0.89 -12.12
C PHE A 526 17.75 0.02 -10.86
N LEU A 527 18.84 -0.72 -10.64
CA LEU A 527 19.04 -1.57 -9.46
C LEU A 527 20.33 -1.11 -8.79
N LYS A 528 20.23 -0.51 -7.60
CA LYS A 528 21.38 -0.03 -6.85
C LYS A 528 21.85 -1.10 -5.88
N CYS A 529 23.17 -1.15 -5.66
CA CYS A 529 23.70 -1.89 -4.52
C CYS A 529 23.09 -1.36 -3.24
N GLY A 530 22.87 -2.22 -2.25
CA GLY A 530 22.49 -1.80 -0.92
C GLY A 530 22.14 -2.90 0.04
N PHE A 531 21.72 -2.51 1.24
CA PHE A 531 21.50 -3.46 2.33
C PHE A 531 20.40 -2.99 3.29
N THR A 532 19.86 -3.97 4.01
CA THR A 532 19.04 -3.78 5.21
C THR A 532 19.93 -4.08 6.40
N CYS A 533 19.86 -3.26 7.46
CA CYS A 533 20.69 -3.43 8.63
C CYS A 533 19.95 -3.20 9.95
N ILE A 534 20.58 -3.68 11.02
CA ILE A 534 20.15 -3.54 12.39
C ILE A 534 21.33 -3.02 13.20
N LEU A 535 21.10 -1.97 13.97
CA LEU A 535 21.98 -1.53 15.03
C LEU A 535 21.36 -1.96 16.36
N HIS A 536 22.00 -2.88 17.04
CA HIS A 536 21.52 -3.46 18.29
C HIS A 536 22.40 -3.01 19.45
N TYR A 537 21.80 -2.64 20.57
CA TYR A 537 22.52 -2.22 21.78
C TYR A 537 22.41 -3.30 22.84
N ARG A 538 23.54 -3.82 23.31
CA ARG A 538 23.60 -4.81 24.38
C ARG A 538 24.78 -4.55 25.30
N ASN A 539 24.55 -4.54 26.61
CA ASN A 539 25.59 -4.36 27.63
C ASN A 539 26.46 -3.10 27.41
N GLY A 540 25.87 -2.02 26.91
CA GLY A 540 26.57 -0.76 26.62
C GLY A 540 27.47 -0.76 25.37
N GLN A 541 27.38 -1.81 24.55
CA GLN A 541 28.02 -1.91 23.24
C GLN A 541 26.98 -1.88 22.12
N ALA A 542 27.34 -1.25 21.00
CA ALA A 542 26.53 -1.24 19.79
C ALA A 542 27.05 -2.29 18.80
N PHE A 543 26.12 -3.00 18.17
CA PHE A 543 26.42 -4.05 17.20
C PHE A 543 25.67 -3.75 15.90
N PHE A 544 26.42 -3.64 14.80
CA PHE A 544 25.86 -3.43 13.48
C PHE A 544 25.75 -4.77 12.73
N TYR A 545 24.59 -5.05 12.16
CA TYR A 545 24.27 -6.30 11.48
C TYR A 545 23.63 -6.03 10.13
N ILE A 546 24.16 -6.63 9.07
CA ILE A 546 23.53 -6.64 7.75
C ILE A 546 22.64 -7.88 7.67
N THR A 547 21.34 -7.68 7.43
CA THR A 547 20.34 -8.76 7.39
C THR A 547 19.93 -9.13 5.97
N ARG A 548 20.01 -8.17 5.04
CA ARG A 548 19.78 -8.37 3.60
C ARG A 548 20.79 -7.59 2.80
N LEU A 549 21.26 -8.17 1.71
CA LEU A 549 22.27 -7.56 0.84
C LEU A 549 21.85 -7.66 -0.63
N ASN A 550 21.99 -6.57 -1.37
CA ASN A 550 21.77 -6.47 -2.81
C ASN A 550 23.04 -5.91 -3.48
N LEU A 551 23.63 -6.67 -4.40
CA LEU A 551 24.89 -6.32 -5.05
C LEU A 551 24.70 -6.24 -6.56
N CYS A 552 25.04 -5.08 -7.12
CA CYS A 552 24.87 -4.71 -8.53
C CYS A 552 26.17 -4.14 -9.15
N CYS A 553 27.32 -4.22 -8.46
CA CYS A 553 28.65 -3.99 -9.05
C CYS A 553 29.76 -4.61 -8.18
N ASP A 554 30.92 -4.89 -8.78
CA ASP A 554 32.11 -5.44 -8.10
C ASP A 554 32.69 -4.45 -7.06
N ASP A 555 32.62 -3.14 -7.33
CA ASP A 555 33.25 -2.13 -6.49
C ASP A 555 32.68 -2.13 -5.05
N HIS A 556 31.37 -2.33 -4.89
CA HIS A 556 30.75 -2.47 -3.57
C HIS A 556 31.14 -3.78 -2.87
N VAL A 557 31.47 -4.84 -3.63
CA VAL A 557 32.00 -6.06 -3.05
C VAL A 557 33.39 -5.81 -2.47
N GLY A 558 34.22 -5.00 -3.15
CA GLY A 558 35.51 -4.55 -2.63
C GLY A 558 35.36 -3.85 -1.28
N VAL A 559 34.45 -2.88 -1.17
CA VAL A 559 34.19 -2.18 0.10
C VAL A 559 33.74 -3.12 1.22
N LEU A 560 32.86 -4.09 0.92
CA LEU A 560 32.43 -5.09 1.89
C LEU A 560 33.56 -6.03 2.30
N TYR A 561 34.41 -6.40 1.34
CA TYR A 561 35.57 -7.25 1.59
C TYR A 561 36.61 -6.54 2.45
N ASP A 562 36.92 -5.28 2.14
CA ASP A 562 37.81 -4.44 2.95
C ASP A 562 37.27 -4.34 4.37
N MET A 563 35.97 -4.07 4.55
CA MET A 563 35.36 -4.06 5.89
C MET A 563 35.50 -5.40 6.64
N CYS A 564 35.40 -6.52 5.93
CA CYS A 564 35.59 -7.85 6.54
C CYS A 564 37.07 -8.19 6.83
N THR A 565 38.04 -7.53 6.17
CA THR A 565 39.46 -7.93 6.17
C THR A 565 40.42 -6.90 6.78
N THR A 566 40.18 -5.60 6.62
CA THR A 566 40.99 -4.50 7.15
C THR A 566 40.50 -4.07 8.54
N SER A 567 40.96 -4.76 9.57
CA SER A 567 41.14 -4.19 10.92
C SER A 567 42.18 -5.02 11.67
N THR A 568 43.30 -4.41 12.08
CA THR A 568 44.35 -5.08 12.85
C THR A 568 43.86 -5.41 14.26
N PRO A 569 44.15 -6.61 14.81
CA PRO A 569 43.80 -6.93 16.19
C PRO A 569 44.66 -6.09 17.14
N SER A 570 44.11 -5.03 17.73
CA SER A 570 44.76 -4.34 18.84
C SER A 570 44.79 -5.28 20.05
N HIS A 571 45.98 -5.43 20.64
CA HIS A 571 46.25 -6.32 21.76
C HIS A 571 45.62 -5.79 23.06
N SER A 572 44.30 -5.94 23.21
CA SER A 572 43.61 -5.93 24.51
C SER A 572 42.19 -6.47 24.36
N THR A 573 42.05 -7.79 24.55
CA THR A 573 40.80 -8.48 24.93
C THR A 573 39.48 -8.00 24.29
N SER A 574 39.28 -8.26 23.00
CA SER A 574 38.17 -9.10 22.48
C SER A 574 38.31 -9.23 20.95
N SER A 575 38.28 -10.45 20.43
CA SER A 575 38.48 -10.75 19.00
C SER A 575 37.27 -10.45 18.11
N SER A 576 36.43 -9.45 18.42
CA SER A 576 34.99 -9.66 18.22
C SER A 576 34.30 -8.87 17.09
N THR A 577 34.80 -7.73 16.58
CA THR A 577 34.03 -6.89 15.63
C THR A 577 33.74 -7.55 14.26
N LYS A 578 34.68 -8.36 13.75
CA LYS A 578 34.65 -8.96 12.40
C LYS A 578 33.56 -10.02 12.20
N GLU A 579 33.25 -10.79 13.24
CA GLU A 579 32.23 -11.85 13.19
C GLU A 579 30.80 -11.30 13.26
N PHE A 580 30.60 -10.03 13.65
CA PHE A 580 29.26 -9.54 13.94
C PHE A 580 28.47 -9.17 12.69
N CYS A 581 29.00 -8.37 11.77
CA CYS A 581 28.18 -7.75 10.71
C CYS A 581 27.42 -8.73 9.79
N MET A 582 28.01 -9.88 9.44
CA MET A 582 27.44 -10.79 8.44
C MET A 582 26.77 -12.03 9.04
N LYS A 583 26.90 -12.28 10.34
CA LYS A 583 26.35 -13.46 11.03
C LYS A 583 24.84 -13.65 10.87
N PHE A 584 24.14 -12.55 10.65
CA PHE A 584 22.68 -12.50 10.55
C PHE A 584 22.15 -12.24 9.14
N LEU A 585 23.03 -12.33 8.15
CA LEU A 585 22.63 -12.23 6.76
C LEU A 585 21.67 -13.38 6.41
N SER A 586 20.46 -13.00 6.02
CA SER A 586 19.37 -13.93 5.69
C SER A 586 19.01 -13.94 4.21
N PHE A 587 19.32 -12.84 3.51
CA PHE A 587 18.97 -12.66 2.10
C PHE A 587 20.15 -12.04 1.34
N VAL A 588 20.51 -12.65 0.21
CA VAL A 588 21.54 -12.14 -0.69
C VAL A 588 20.98 -12.11 -2.11
N ASN A 589 21.05 -10.96 -2.77
CA ASN A 589 20.78 -10.82 -4.20
C ASN A 589 22.03 -10.30 -4.91
N ILE A 590 22.49 -11.03 -5.93
CA ILE A 590 23.65 -10.65 -6.75
C ILE A 590 23.17 -10.53 -8.19
N SER A 591 23.11 -9.29 -8.67
CA SER A 591 22.60 -8.93 -10.00
C SER A 591 23.69 -8.51 -10.98
N VAL A 592 24.94 -8.91 -10.73
CA VAL A 592 26.07 -8.65 -11.64
C VAL A 592 26.83 -9.91 -12.03
N PRO A 593 27.46 -9.93 -13.22
CA PRO A 593 28.46 -10.93 -13.56
C PRO A 593 29.63 -10.82 -12.59
N VAL A 594 29.76 -11.81 -11.70
CA VAL A 594 30.81 -11.83 -10.68
C VAL A 594 32.14 -12.19 -11.35
N LYS A 595 33.17 -11.34 -11.22
CA LYS A 595 34.52 -11.70 -11.68
C LYS A 595 35.14 -12.76 -10.76
N GLU A 596 36.06 -13.56 -11.28
CA GLU A 596 36.74 -14.63 -10.52
C GLU A 596 37.40 -14.11 -9.22
N GLN A 597 37.95 -12.90 -9.29
CA GLN A 597 38.55 -12.19 -8.14
C GLN A 597 37.49 -11.89 -7.05
N THR A 598 36.30 -11.47 -7.49
CA THR A 598 35.16 -11.12 -6.64
C THR A 598 34.55 -12.35 -5.95
N VAL A 599 34.62 -13.54 -6.57
CA VAL A 599 34.15 -14.80 -5.97
C VAL A 599 34.88 -15.08 -4.66
N LYS A 600 36.20 -14.95 -4.64
CA LYS A 600 37.01 -15.17 -3.42
C LYS A 600 36.61 -14.23 -2.30
N CYS A 601 36.32 -12.97 -2.63
CA CYS A 601 35.83 -11.99 -1.69
C CYS A 601 34.48 -12.40 -1.10
N LEU A 602 33.50 -12.74 -1.96
CA LEU A 602 32.17 -13.15 -1.52
C LEU A 602 32.17 -14.43 -0.70
N VAL A 603 32.95 -15.44 -1.08
CA VAL A 603 33.13 -16.68 -0.31
C VAL A 603 33.69 -16.37 1.08
N THR A 604 34.62 -15.42 1.18
CA THR A 604 35.17 -14.99 2.47
C THR A 604 34.12 -14.23 3.30
N ILE A 605 33.39 -13.29 2.69
CA ILE A 605 32.34 -12.49 3.34
C ILE A 605 31.22 -13.40 3.88
N PHE A 606 30.84 -14.43 3.14
CA PHE A 606 29.69 -15.28 3.46
C PHE A 606 30.05 -16.57 4.21
N ARG A 607 31.34 -16.82 4.50
CA ARG A 607 31.83 -18.04 5.16
C ARG A 607 31.07 -18.34 6.46
N ASP A 608 30.75 -17.32 7.24
CA ASP A 608 30.14 -17.45 8.56
C ASP A 608 28.61 -17.18 8.57
N CYS A 609 27.99 -17.04 7.39
CA CYS A 609 26.56 -16.75 7.23
C CYS A 609 25.69 -18.00 7.40
N LYS A 610 25.53 -18.46 8.65
CA LYS A 610 24.77 -19.69 8.98
C LYS A 610 23.24 -19.54 8.85
N ASN A 611 22.73 -18.32 8.74
CA ASN A 611 21.30 -17.99 8.76
C ASN A 611 20.72 -17.63 7.38
N LEU A 612 21.43 -17.93 6.29
CA LEU A 612 20.95 -17.65 4.93
C LEU A 612 19.65 -18.39 4.65
N LYS A 613 18.59 -17.63 4.38
CA LYS A 613 17.25 -18.12 4.01
C LYS A 613 17.03 -18.09 2.51
N ASN A 614 17.61 -17.11 1.80
CA ASN A 614 17.46 -16.97 0.36
C ASN A 614 18.72 -16.43 -0.32
N ILE A 615 19.07 -17.00 -1.47
CA ILE A 615 20.10 -16.52 -2.38
C ILE A 615 19.46 -16.31 -3.76
N SER A 616 19.62 -15.13 -4.32
CA SER A 616 19.14 -14.77 -5.65
C SER A 616 20.31 -14.35 -6.55
N LEU A 617 20.38 -14.94 -7.74
CA LEU A 617 21.44 -14.70 -8.73
C LEU A 617 20.81 -14.34 -10.08
N SER A 618 21.18 -13.21 -10.68
CA SER A 618 20.60 -12.75 -11.96
C SER A 618 21.42 -13.14 -13.20
N HIS A 619 22.60 -13.71 -13.01
CA HIS A 619 23.48 -14.16 -14.08
C HIS A 619 24.02 -15.54 -13.73
N VAL A 620 24.11 -16.42 -14.74
CA VAL A 620 24.75 -17.73 -14.61
C VAL A 620 26.06 -17.68 -15.39
N THR A 621 27.17 -17.69 -14.66
CA THR A 621 28.53 -17.78 -15.20
C THR A 621 29.32 -18.83 -14.42
N LYS A 622 30.49 -19.22 -14.94
CA LYS A 622 31.46 -20.06 -14.23
C LYS A 622 31.70 -19.57 -12.80
N SER A 623 31.92 -18.27 -12.63
CA SER A 623 32.15 -17.63 -11.33
C SER A 623 30.97 -17.74 -10.37
N THR A 624 29.73 -17.58 -10.84
CA THR A 624 28.54 -17.71 -9.97
C THR A 624 28.29 -19.16 -9.57
N CYS A 625 28.63 -20.11 -10.45
CA CYS A 625 28.60 -21.53 -10.15
C CYS A 625 29.64 -21.89 -9.07
N GLU A 626 30.87 -21.38 -9.20
CA GLU A 626 31.92 -21.54 -8.18
C GLU A 626 31.53 -20.93 -6.85
N LEU A 627 30.90 -19.76 -6.86
CA LEU A 627 30.38 -19.16 -5.64
C LEU A 627 29.41 -20.11 -4.91
N LEU A 628 28.48 -20.75 -5.63
CA LEU A 628 27.55 -21.71 -5.01
C LEU A 628 28.23 -22.98 -4.49
N GLU A 629 29.29 -23.46 -5.15
CA GLU A 629 30.10 -24.60 -4.70
C GLU A 629 30.78 -24.32 -3.35
N TYR A 630 31.31 -23.10 -3.19
CA TYR A 630 32.09 -22.73 -2.01
C TYR A 630 31.27 -22.12 -0.87
N LEU A 631 30.01 -21.75 -1.12
CA LEU A 631 29.15 -21.22 -0.08
C LEU A 631 28.56 -22.33 0.79
N PRO A 632 28.60 -22.21 2.13
CA PRO A 632 27.88 -23.11 3.03
C PRO A 632 26.38 -22.80 2.95
N ILE A 633 25.69 -23.32 1.93
CA ILE A 633 24.25 -23.11 1.72
C ILE A 633 23.47 -23.99 2.72
N PRO A 634 22.71 -23.42 3.68
CA PRO A 634 21.85 -24.21 4.56
C PRO A 634 20.86 -25.03 3.73
N ARG A 635 20.51 -26.25 4.14
CA ARG A 635 19.55 -27.11 3.41
C ARG A 635 18.19 -26.43 3.18
N THR A 636 17.81 -25.53 4.09
CA THR A 636 16.57 -24.75 4.04
C THR A 636 16.66 -23.48 3.19
N CYS A 637 17.86 -23.08 2.77
CA CYS A 637 18.07 -21.84 2.01
C CYS A 637 17.52 -21.98 0.59
N GLY A 638 16.56 -21.11 0.24
CA GLY A 638 15.98 -21.05 -1.10
C GLY A 638 16.94 -20.43 -2.11
N VAL A 639 17.30 -21.15 -3.17
CA VAL A 639 18.11 -20.62 -4.26
C VAL A 639 17.21 -20.21 -5.42
N LYS A 640 17.47 -19.01 -5.98
CA LYS A 640 16.72 -18.43 -7.09
C LYS A 640 17.68 -17.96 -8.17
N PHE A 641 17.43 -18.37 -9.41
CA PHE A 641 18.07 -17.84 -10.59
C PHE A 641 17.06 -17.00 -11.37
N PHE A 642 17.43 -15.77 -11.69
CA PHE A 642 16.64 -14.85 -12.49
C PHE A 642 17.34 -14.58 -13.82
N ASP A 643 16.55 -14.43 -14.87
CA ASP A 643 17.06 -14.05 -16.19
C ASP A 643 17.15 -12.52 -16.29
N SER A 644 18.38 -12.00 -16.40
CA SER A 644 18.64 -10.58 -16.62
C SER A 644 17.98 -9.99 -17.87
N THR A 645 17.60 -10.80 -18.87
CA THR A 645 16.97 -10.32 -20.11
C THR A 645 15.52 -9.85 -19.95
N ALA A 646 14.89 -10.10 -18.80
CA ALA A 646 13.60 -9.49 -18.43
C ALA A 646 13.69 -7.97 -18.19
N PHE A 647 14.90 -7.42 -18.09
CA PHE A 647 15.16 -6.00 -17.89
C PHE A 647 16.00 -5.48 -19.08
N PRO A 648 15.44 -4.63 -19.97
CA PRO A 648 16.03 -4.30 -21.29
C PRO A 648 17.42 -3.63 -21.31
N LEU A 649 18.06 -3.41 -20.16
CA LEU A 649 19.17 -2.48 -19.98
C LEU A 649 20.39 -3.06 -19.23
N PHE A 650 20.38 -4.35 -18.86
CA PHE A 650 21.60 -5.04 -18.39
C PHE A 650 22.48 -5.46 -19.58
N SER A 651 23.78 -5.62 -19.36
CA SER A 651 24.66 -6.24 -20.35
C SER A 651 24.07 -7.60 -20.72
N LYS A 652 23.83 -7.82 -22.02
CA LYS A 652 23.32 -9.07 -22.62
C LYS A 652 24.33 -10.23 -22.49
N SER A 653 24.86 -10.50 -21.30
CA SER A 653 25.73 -11.67 -21.08
C SER A 653 24.84 -12.89 -20.88
N LEU A 654 24.50 -13.54 -21.99
CA LEU A 654 23.87 -14.85 -21.98
C LEU A 654 24.85 -15.89 -21.41
N PRO A 655 24.36 -16.91 -20.68
CA PRO A 655 25.20 -17.99 -20.22
C PRO A 655 25.79 -18.75 -21.42
N THR A 656 27.07 -19.12 -21.35
CA THR A 656 27.68 -19.98 -22.36
C THR A 656 27.28 -21.44 -22.14
N SER A 657 27.46 -22.29 -23.16
CA SER A 657 27.23 -23.74 -23.04
C SER A 657 28.04 -24.37 -21.88
N ALA A 658 29.25 -23.87 -21.62
CA ALA A 658 30.08 -24.34 -20.50
C ALA A 658 29.49 -23.94 -19.14
N ASP A 659 28.96 -22.71 -19.03
CA ASP A 659 28.29 -22.24 -17.81
C ASP A 659 27.05 -23.08 -17.48
N VAL A 660 26.25 -23.39 -18.50
CA VAL A 660 25.06 -24.23 -18.37
C VAL A 660 25.41 -25.65 -17.99
N MET A 661 26.45 -26.23 -18.59
CA MET A 661 26.95 -27.57 -18.23
C MET A 661 27.42 -27.62 -16.77
N LYS A 662 28.07 -26.56 -16.28
CA LYS A 662 28.50 -26.46 -14.87
C LYS A 662 27.29 -26.33 -13.94
N LEU A 663 26.33 -25.45 -14.27
CA LEU A 663 25.08 -25.32 -13.52
C LEU A 663 24.33 -26.66 -13.44
N ALA A 664 24.22 -27.38 -14.55
CA ALA A 664 23.57 -28.68 -14.60
C ALA A 664 24.21 -29.71 -13.64
N GLY A 665 25.54 -29.66 -13.45
CA GLY A 665 26.24 -30.48 -12.46
C GLY A 665 25.97 -30.08 -11.01
N LEU A 666 25.61 -28.82 -10.76
CA LEU A 666 25.36 -28.26 -9.44
C LEU A 666 23.92 -28.36 -8.97
N LEU A 667 22.96 -28.30 -9.90
CA LEU A 667 21.53 -28.35 -9.58
C LEU A 667 21.17 -29.51 -8.62
N PRO A 668 21.64 -30.76 -8.81
CA PRO A 668 21.31 -31.86 -7.90
C PRO A 668 21.83 -31.67 -6.46
N GLN A 669 22.84 -30.83 -6.24
CA GLN A 669 23.39 -30.53 -4.92
C GLN A 669 22.59 -29.46 -4.17
N ILE A 670 21.77 -28.69 -4.89
CA ILE A 670 20.91 -27.65 -4.32
C ILE A 670 19.61 -28.28 -3.83
N ASN A 671 19.44 -28.38 -2.51
CA ASN A 671 18.27 -29.03 -1.92
C ASN A 671 16.95 -28.26 -2.11
N ASN A 672 17.01 -26.92 -2.07
CA ASN A 672 15.83 -26.06 -2.07
C ASN A 672 15.92 -25.00 -3.19
N LEU A 673 15.73 -25.46 -4.44
CA LEU A 673 15.64 -24.57 -5.59
C LEU A 673 14.21 -24.03 -5.72
N ILE A 674 14.02 -22.71 -5.69
CA ILE A 674 12.70 -22.06 -5.70
C ILE A 674 12.36 -21.50 -7.09
N SER A 675 13.33 -20.88 -7.76
CA SER A 675 13.11 -20.27 -9.08
C SER A 675 14.30 -20.55 -10.00
N LEU A 676 14.01 -20.92 -11.25
CA LEU A 676 15.02 -21.12 -12.29
C LEU A 676 14.58 -20.43 -13.59
N HIS A 677 15.10 -19.24 -13.85
CA HIS A 677 14.84 -18.49 -15.08
C HIS A 677 16.13 -18.35 -15.88
N LEU A 678 16.17 -18.86 -17.11
CA LEU A 678 17.35 -18.87 -17.97
C LEU A 678 16.98 -18.52 -19.42
N ASN A 679 17.87 -17.75 -20.06
CA ASN A 679 17.86 -17.52 -21.49
C ASN A 679 19.04 -18.28 -22.10
N LEU A 680 18.74 -19.23 -22.98
CA LEU A 680 19.65 -20.25 -23.49
C LEU A 680 19.90 -20.11 -25.01
N ASN A 681 19.57 -18.95 -25.60
CA ASN A 681 19.70 -18.68 -27.04
C ASN A 681 21.08 -19.02 -27.63
N ASP A 682 22.17 -18.90 -26.85
CA ASP A 682 23.55 -19.14 -27.29
C ASP A 682 24.13 -20.49 -26.82
N CYS A 683 23.26 -21.41 -26.34
CA CYS A 683 23.68 -22.70 -25.80
C CYS A 683 23.50 -23.85 -26.81
N CYS A 684 24.44 -24.80 -26.82
CA CYS A 684 24.33 -26.00 -27.64
C CYS A 684 23.27 -26.96 -27.08
N ALA A 685 22.69 -27.80 -27.95
CA ALA A 685 21.65 -28.76 -27.60
C ALA A 685 22.10 -29.75 -26.50
N GLU A 686 23.38 -30.12 -26.46
CA GLU A 686 23.94 -30.99 -25.42
C GLU A 686 23.84 -30.35 -24.03
N ALA A 687 24.23 -29.08 -23.91
CA ALA A 687 24.18 -28.33 -22.66
C ALA A 687 22.73 -28.17 -22.16
N VAL A 688 21.81 -27.82 -23.05
CA VAL A 688 20.38 -27.70 -22.75
C VAL A 688 19.80 -29.05 -22.30
N THR A 689 20.13 -30.13 -23.01
CA THR A 689 19.66 -31.48 -22.67
C THR A 689 20.12 -31.85 -21.26
N LYS A 690 21.43 -31.70 -20.97
CA LYS A 690 21.97 -32.03 -19.65
C LYS A 690 21.36 -31.19 -18.54
N LEU A 691 21.14 -29.89 -18.78
CA LEU A 691 20.44 -29.02 -17.82
C LEU A 691 19.05 -29.54 -17.50
N VAL A 692 18.25 -29.86 -18.52
CA VAL A 692 16.88 -30.35 -18.35
C VAL A 692 16.84 -31.63 -17.52
N PHE A 693 17.73 -32.59 -17.79
CA PHE A 693 17.84 -33.82 -17.00
C PHE A 693 18.21 -33.59 -15.53
N SER A 694 18.92 -32.50 -15.21
CA SER A 694 19.32 -32.17 -13.85
C SER A 694 18.24 -31.46 -13.02
N ILE A 695 17.15 -30.98 -13.64
CA ILE A 695 16.06 -30.30 -12.93
C ILE A 695 15.12 -31.36 -12.36
N THR A 696 15.22 -31.60 -11.05
CA THR A 696 14.45 -32.65 -10.32
C THR A 696 13.80 -32.13 -9.04
N HIS A 697 13.79 -30.80 -8.86
CA HIS A 697 13.47 -30.16 -7.58
C HIS A 697 11.96 -30.03 -7.35
N LYS A 698 11.44 -30.78 -6.37
CA LYS A 698 10.03 -30.67 -5.94
C LYS A 698 9.65 -29.30 -5.37
N THR A 699 10.64 -28.56 -4.88
CA THR A 699 10.51 -27.22 -4.30
C THR A 699 10.40 -26.11 -5.35
N LEU A 700 10.61 -26.42 -6.63
CA LEU A 700 10.63 -25.43 -7.70
C LEU A 700 9.23 -24.85 -7.90
N GLN A 701 9.12 -23.53 -7.76
CA GLN A 701 7.87 -22.78 -7.86
C GLN A 701 7.68 -22.15 -9.23
N THR A 702 8.77 -21.67 -9.83
CA THR A 702 8.76 -21.00 -11.13
C THR A 702 9.90 -21.49 -12.02
N LEU A 703 9.58 -21.99 -13.21
CA LEU A 703 10.54 -22.43 -14.22
C LEU A 703 10.32 -21.64 -15.52
N LYS A 704 11.35 -20.90 -15.96
CA LYS A 704 11.32 -20.13 -17.21
C LYS A 704 12.55 -20.44 -18.05
N LEU A 705 12.38 -21.10 -19.18
CA LEU A 705 13.46 -21.42 -20.10
C LEU A 705 13.15 -20.76 -21.45
N ARG A 706 14.06 -19.93 -21.95
CA ARG A 706 13.95 -19.25 -23.25
C ARG A 706 15.06 -19.69 -24.19
N GLY A 707 14.79 -19.72 -25.49
CA GLY A 707 15.78 -20.10 -26.49
C GLY A 707 16.13 -21.58 -26.47
N ILE A 708 15.16 -22.45 -26.15
CA ILE A 708 15.40 -23.89 -26.03
C ILE A 708 14.78 -24.68 -27.18
N ALA A 709 15.64 -25.35 -27.96
CA ALA A 709 15.23 -26.38 -28.91
C ALA A 709 15.23 -27.74 -28.22
N LEU A 710 14.07 -28.20 -27.76
CA LEU A 710 13.92 -29.52 -27.12
C LEU A 710 13.98 -30.66 -28.14
N THR A 711 14.89 -31.60 -27.92
CA THR A 711 14.87 -32.92 -28.55
C THR A 711 13.74 -33.78 -27.95
N PRO A 712 13.27 -34.84 -28.62
CA PRO A 712 12.27 -35.75 -28.05
C PRO A 712 12.66 -36.29 -26.66
N ASP A 713 13.94 -36.63 -26.47
CA ASP A 713 14.45 -37.16 -25.21
C ASP A 713 14.44 -36.10 -24.09
N SER A 714 14.86 -34.87 -24.39
CA SER A 714 14.83 -33.76 -23.41
C SER A 714 13.40 -33.31 -23.10
N ALA A 715 12.49 -33.35 -24.08
CA ALA A 715 11.07 -33.09 -23.84
C ALA A 715 10.43 -34.14 -22.91
N ALA A 716 10.71 -35.44 -23.13
CA ALA A 716 10.22 -36.51 -22.27
C ALA A 716 10.80 -36.44 -20.85
N ALA A 717 12.08 -36.05 -20.72
CA ALA A 717 12.71 -35.83 -19.42
C ALA A 717 12.07 -34.65 -18.67
N LEU A 718 11.83 -33.55 -19.37
CA LEU A 718 11.19 -32.36 -18.79
C LEU A 718 9.75 -32.65 -18.35
N ASP A 719 8.99 -33.38 -19.16
CA ASP A 719 7.62 -33.81 -18.84
C ASP A 719 7.58 -34.62 -17.54
N ARG A 720 8.49 -35.61 -17.41
CA ARG A 720 8.64 -36.38 -16.18
C ARG A 720 8.99 -35.49 -14.99
N SER A 721 10.02 -34.65 -15.12
CA SER A 721 10.43 -33.75 -14.04
C SER A 721 9.31 -32.83 -13.59
N VAL A 722 8.59 -32.20 -14.53
CA VAL A 722 7.48 -31.28 -14.24
C VAL A 722 6.35 -32.00 -13.50
N SER A 723 6.03 -33.25 -13.88
CA SER A 723 5.00 -34.05 -13.20
C SER A 723 5.32 -34.32 -11.71
N GLU A 724 6.61 -34.29 -11.33
CA GLU A 724 7.07 -34.51 -9.96
C GLU A 724 7.21 -33.19 -9.15
N MET A 725 7.10 -32.02 -9.79
CA MET A 725 7.26 -30.70 -9.16
C MET A 725 5.97 -30.24 -8.45
N SER A 726 5.75 -30.74 -7.24
CA SER A 726 4.54 -30.42 -6.45
C SER A 726 4.32 -28.94 -6.12
N SER A 727 5.35 -28.09 -6.19
CA SER A 727 5.27 -26.66 -5.85
C SER A 727 5.19 -25.72 -7.06
N LEU A 728 5.23 -26.25 -8.29
CA LEU A 728 5.30 -25.45 -9.51
C LEU A 728 3.95 -24.78 -9.80
N TYR A 729 3.93 -23.46 -9.91
CA TYR A 729 2.74 -22.70 -10.33
C TYR A 729 2.98 -21.86 -11.58
N GLU A 730 4.23 -21.66 -12.00
CA GLU A 730 4.58 -20.92 -13.22
C GLU A 730 5.59 -21.71 -14.06
N LEU A 731 5.18 -22.10 -15.27
CA LEU A 731 6.03 -22.74 -16.27
C LEU A 731 6.00 -21.94 -17.57
N LEU A 732 7.16 -21.53 -18.06
CA LEU A 732 7.31 -20.84 -19.34
C LEU A 732 8.46 -21.47 -20.13
N ILE A 733 8.14 -22.02 -21.30
CA ILE A 733 9.10 -22.57 -22.23
C ILE A 733 8.94 -21.82 -23.55
N ILE A 734 9.99 -21.14 -23.99
CA ILE A 734 10.03 -20.41 -25.25
C ILE A 734 11.18 -20.98 -26.07
N GLY A 735 10.85 -21.51 -27.24
CA GLY A 735 11.81 -22.02 -28.23
C GLY A 735 12.48 -20.90 -29.01
#